data_AF-A0A7Y5MTE2-F1
#
_entry.id   AF-A0A7Y5MTE2-F1
#
_cell.length_a   1.000
_cell.length_b   1.000
_cell.length_c   1.000
_cell.angle_alpha   90.00
_cell.angle_beta   90.00
_cell.angle_gamma   90.00
#
_symmetry.space_group_name_H-M   'P 1'
#
loop_
_entity.id
_entity.type
_entity.pdbx_description
1 polymer ?
#
loop_
_entity_poly.entity_id
_entity_poly.type
_entity_poly.pdbx_seq_one_letter_code
_entity_poly.pdbx_strand_id
1 'polypeptide(L)'
;MADTNQPSKTNTGMRNTSRKRGEDLSNYVFGKVQPQAVPLEEAVLGALMLDKEALSIVLDIIRAESFYVEAHQLIYRAMLRLFERSQPVDLLTVMEELKKSGDLEAVGGPAYLAELTNRVASAANIEYHSRIIAQKHIQRELITVSTQTIRDAFEDTTDVFQLLDDAEQGLFSIAQQNMNRSYDSMGSLASKMLKQLEELRGKTDGLTGVPTGFTALDRITSGWQPSDLIILAARPGMGKTSFVLSLAKNAATDFKKGIAIFSLEMSSLQLASRLISMEAEISGSKLRNGQLEEYEWQQLHSAIERISEAPIFIDDTPGINIFELRAKCRRLKMQHDIQLIIIDYLQLMSGSSENARGGGNREQEVSAISRALKGLAKELSVPVIALSQLSRAVEVRGGTKRPQLSDLRESGCLTGDTLILDACTGHRVPIRELANRSGLDGFEALGMSDDLKMARYPMTKAFYSGKKQVFELKMSSGRCIKASANHPFYRIEGWVALENLKVGDRIATPRKITVKAAANPLSKTELTLLAHLIGDGCILPKTPYHYTSADWANIQIVKDCAEALFNIDGKIIPQENWWHVYLTSPYKLARGIQHPITKWYEKLGLDRVRSYDKRLPEALFECDEMHIAHFLHHLWATDGNISWKSVREDRSPAPAIYYGTTSPVLAEQVQHLLLR
;
A
#
# COMPACT_ATOMS: atom_id res chain seq x y z
N MET A 1 -3.14 77.01 -33.24
CA MET A 1 -2.56 75.85 -33.95
C MET A 1 -3.01 74.61 -33.21
N ALA A 2 -4.19 74.13 -33.57
CA ALA A 2 -4.78 72.88 -33.10
C ALA A 2 -5.06 72.08 -34.37
N ASP A 3 -4.53 70.87 -34.42
CA ASP A 3 -4.36 70.12 -35.64
C ASP A 3 -5.67 69.57 -36.20
N THR A 4 -5.71 69.62 -37.52
CA THR A 4 -6.83 69.44 -38.43
C THR A 4 -7.12 67.98 -38.80
N ASN A 5 -8.42 67.68 -38.89
CA ASN A 5 -9.13 66.87 -39.89
C ASN A 5 -8.47 65.59 -40.45
N GLN A 6 -9.15 64.46 -40.20
CA GLN A 6 -9.43 63.43 -41.22
C GLN A 6 -10.87 63.59 -41.72
N PRO A 7 -11.20 63.12 -42.94
CA PRO A 7 -11.99 61.87 -42.99
C PRO A 7 -11.80 60.98 -44.25
N SER A 8 -12.00 59.67 -44.09
CA SER A 8 -12.60 58.74 -45.08
C SER A 8 -12.85 57.37 -44.40
N LYS A 9 -14.10 56.97 -44.11
CA LYS A 9 -15.15 56.29 -44.91
C LYS A 9 -14.98 54.77 -45.13
N THR A 10 -16.14 54.10 -44.95
CA THR A 10 -16.58 52.74 -45.34
C THR A 10 -16.20 51.58 -44.39
N ASN A 11 -17.02 50.56 -44.10
CA ASN A 11 -18.40 50.23 -44.50
C ASN A 11 -19.06 49.25 -43.51
N THR A 12 -20.38 49.22 -43.60
CA THR A 12 -21.47 48.45 -42.98
C THR A 12 -21.32 46.93 -42.79
N GLY A 13 -21.93 46.44 -41.70
CA GLY A 13 -22.27 45.02 -41.48
C GLY A 13 -22.93 44.78 -40.11
N MET A 14 -24.22 45.14 -39.95
CA MET A 14 -24.98 44.94 -38.70
C MET A 14 -25.91 43.73 -38.86
N ARG A 15 -25.62 42.64 -38.13
CA ARG A 15 -26.45 41.43 -38.10
C ARG A 15 -27.25 41.37 -36.79
N ASN A 16 -28.56 41.50 -36.94
CA ASN A 16 -29.59 41.26 -35.95
C ASN A 16 -29.43 39.86 -35.33
N THR A 17 -29.33 39.75 -34.01
CA THR A 17 -29.58 38.49 -33.29
C THR A 17 -30.59 38.74 -32.18
N SER A 18 -31.74 38.08 -32.31
CA SER A 18 -32.79 38.04 -31.30
C SER A 18 -32.29 37.32 -30.05
N ARG A 19 -32.00 38.07 -28.99
CA ARG A 19 -31.88 37.51 -27.64
C ARG A 19 -33.27 37.05 -27.20
N LYS A 20 -33.55 35.76 -27.37
CA LYS A 20 -34.56 35.05 -26.58
C LYS A 20 -34.30 35.39 -25.10
N ARG A 21 -35.29 35.98 -24.43
CA ARG A 21 -35.33 36.09 -22.97
C ARG A 21 -35.16 34.68 -22.41
N GLY A 22 -33.98 34.39 -21.86
CA GLY A 22 -33.82 33.26 -20.96
C GLY A 22 -34.64 33.57 -19.72
N GLU A 23 -35.54 32.66 -19.36
CA GLU A 23 -36.25 32.70 -18.08
C GLU A 23 -35.21 32.63 -16.97
N ASP A 24 -35.20 33.66 -16.13
CA ASP A 24 -34.24 33.85 -15.05
C ASP A 24 -34.56 32.86 -13.92
N LEU A 25 -33.69 31.87 -13.69
CA LEU A 25 -33.80 30.86 -12.62
C LEU A 25 -33.92 31.49 -11.21
N SER A 26 -33.48 32.75 -11.08
CA SER A 26 -33.59 33.56 -9.86
C SER A 26 -35.02 33.62 -9.32
N ASN A 27 -36.04 33.70 -10.19
CA ASN A 27 -37.44 33.79 -9.77
C ASN A 27 -38.03 32.46 -9.25
N TYR A 28 -37.47 31.31 -9.65
CA TYR A 28 -37.98 30.00 -9.22
C TYR A 28 -37.41 29.53 -7.87
N VAL A 29 -36.19 29.95 -7.53
CA VAL A 29 -35.46 29.50 -6.33
C VAL A 29 -35.58 30.49 -5.16
N PHE A 30 -35.64 31.80 -5.41
CA PHE A 30 -35.58 32.81 -4.34
C PHE A 30 -36.93 33.41 -3.91
N GLY A 31 -38.03 33.08 -4.58
CA GLY A 31 -39.38 33.62 -4.28
C GLY A 31 -40.26 32.77 -3.36
N LYS A 32 -39.81 31.58 -2.94
CA LYS A 32 -40.59 30.65 -2.10
C LYS A 32 -40.00 30.55 -0.69
N VAL A 33 -40.88 30.53 0.31
CA VAL A 33 -40.48 30.29 1.70
C VAL A 33 -39.94 28.87 1.84
N GLN A 34 -38.85 28.71 2.59
CA GLN A 34 -38.26 27.39 2.82
C GLN A 34 -39.27 26.45 3.53
N PRO A 35 -39.19 25.13 3.28
CA PRO A 35 -40.03 24.16 3.96
C PRO A 35 -39.92 24.24 5.49
N GLN A 36 -41.05 24.55 6.13
CA GLN A 36 -41.17 24.74 7.58
C GLN A 36 -42.50 24.21 8.09
N ALA A 37 -42.57 23.89 9.38
CA ALA A 37 -43.78 23.48 10.08
C ALA A 37 -43.80 24.06 11.51
N VAL A 38 -43.72 25.39 11.61
CA VAL A 38 -43.61 26.11 12.89
C VAL A 38 -44.66 25.69 13.93
N PRO A 39 -45.96 25.52 13.59
CA PRO A 39 -46.95 25.07 14.59
C PRO A 39 -46.65 23.69 15.19
N LEU A 40 -46.00 22.80 14.41
CA LEU A 40 -45.59 21.48 14.91
C LEU A 40 -44.32 21.57 15.75
N GLU A 41 -43.40 22.47 15.42
CA GLU A 41 -42.21 22.74 16.24
C GLU A 41 -42.61 23.21 17.63
N GLU A 42 -43.54 24.17 17.71
CA GLU A 42 -44.07 24.68 18.97
C GLU A 42 -44.77 23.57 19.76
N ALA A 43 -45.57 22.73 19.09
CA ALA A 43 -46.27 21.62 19.73
C ALA A 43 -45.31 20.54 20.27
N VAL A 44 -44.23 20.23 19.54
CA VAL A 44 -43.22 19.28 20.01
C VAL A 44 -42.47 19.85 21.22
N LEU A 45 -42.00 21.10 21.17
CA LEU A 45 -41.31 21.71 22.30
C LEU A 45 -42.18 21.82 23.56
N GLY A 46 -43.45 22.20 23.39
CA GLY A 46 -44.41 22.23 24.50
C GLY A 46 -44.64 20.83 25.09
N ALA A 47 -44.75 19.79 24.25
CA ALA A 47 -44.99 18.43 24.70
C ALA A 47 -43.78 17.87 25.45
N LEU A 48 -42.56 18.19 25.01
CA LEU A 48 -41.30 17.81 25.68
C LEU A 48 -41.16 18.43 27.09
N MET A 49 -41.78 19.58 27.35
CA MET A 49 -41.78 20.21 28.69
C MET A 49 -42.89 19.68 29.60
N LEU A 50 -43.87 18.96 29.06
CA LEU A 50 -45.01 18.43 29.80
C LEU A 50 -44.87 16.94 30.12
N ASP A 51 -44.31 16.16 29.19
CA ASP A 51 -44.16 14.71 29.31
C ASP A 51 -42.68 14.30 29.36
N LYS A 52 -42.29 13.68 30.47
CA LYS A 52 -40.93 13.23 30.74
C LYS A 52 -40.46 12.11 29.80
N GLU A 53 -41.38 11.27 29.30
CA GLU A 53 -41.01 10.16 28.43
C GLU A 53 -40.88 10.57 26.96
N ALA A 54 -41.54 11.67 26.59
CA ALA A 54 -41.59 12.17 25.22
C ALA A 54 -40.20 12.51 24.64
N LEU A 55 -39.26 12.98 25.47
CA LEU A 55 -37.92 13.31 24.99
C LEU A 55 -37.15 12.09 24.49
N SER A 56 -37.35 10.93 25.10
CA SER A 56 -36.70 9.68 24.69
C SER A 56 -37.13 9.22 23.30
N ILE A 57 -38.39 9.44 22.94
CA ILE A 57 -38.97 9.09 21.64
C ILE A 57 -38.46 10.04 20.55
N VAL A 58 -38.31 11.33 20.88
CA VAL A 58 -37.98 12.39 19.93
C VAL A 58 -36.48 12.52 19.68
N LEU A 59 -35.64 12.14 20.66
CA LEU A 59 -34.17 12.16 20.57
C LEU A 59 -33.63 11.44 19.33
N ASP A 60 -34.26 10.33 18.95
CA ASP A 60 -33.86 9.54 17.78
C ASP A 60 -34.39 10.14 16.46
N ILE A 61 -35.31 11.10 16.48
CA ILE A 61 -36.01 11.57 15.27
C ILE A 61 -35.50 12.93 14.80
N ILE A 62 -35.22 13.85 15.72
CA ILE A 62 -34.85 15.24 15.40
C ILE A 62 -33.63 15.73 16.19
N ARG A 63 -32.85 16.59 15.53
CA ARG A 63 -31.73 17.33 16.13
C ARG A 63 -32.12 18.79 16.33
N ALA A 64 -31.30 19.56 17.04
CA ALA A 64 -31.55 20.99 17.22
C ALA A 64 -31.65 21.73 15.88
N GLU A 65 -30.82 21.36 14.91
CA GLU A 65 -30.78 21.94 13.56
C GLU A 65 -32.02 21.57 12.72
N SER A 66 -32.81 20.59 13.18
CA SER A 66 -34.06 20.20 12.52
C SER A 66 -35.16 21.25 12.65
N PHE A 67 -35.09 22.12 13.66
CA PHE A 67 -36.03 23.22 13.84
C PHE A 67 -35.69 24.38 12.89
N TYR A 68 -36.72 24.95 12.25
CA TYR A 68 -36.55 26.09 11.36
C TYR A 68 -36.30 27.38 12.13
N VAL A 69 -37.00 27.58 13.25
CA VAL A 69 -36.88 28.79 14.06
C VAL A 69 -35.67 28.68 15.00
N GLU A 70 -34.77 29.66 14.96
CA GLU A 70 -33.55 29.67 15.78
C GLU A 70 -33.84 29.58 17.29
N ALA A 71 -34.88 30.28 17.76
CA ALA A 71 -35.35 30.18 19.15
C ALA A 71 -35.69 28.74 19.54
N HIS A 72 -36.36 27.98 18.66
CA HIS A 72 -36.68 26.58 18.90
C HIS A 72 -35.43 25.69 18.97
N GLN A 73 -34.41 25.97 18.15
CA GLN A 73 -33.12 25.27 18.22
C GLN A 73 -32.46 25.46 19.58
N LEU A 74 -32.44 26.71 20.09
CA LEU A 74 -31.85 27.04 21.38
C LEU A 74 -32.61 26.37 22.54
N ILE A 75 -33.93 26.39 22.50
CA ILE A 75 -34.79 25.71 23.49
C ILE A 75 -34.49 24.19 23.49
N TYR A 76 -34.45 23.55 22.32
CA TYR A 76 -34.15 22.12 22.23
C TYR A 76 -32.72 21.79 22.70
N ARG A 77 -31.71 22.62 22.38
CA ARG A 77 -30.35 22.46 22.92
C ARG A 77 -30.30 22.57 24.44
N ALA A 78 -31.11 23.43 25.05
CA ALA A 78 -31.22 23.51 26.51
C ALA A 78 -31.82 22.22 27.09
N MET A 79 -32.87 21.67 26.46
CA MET A 79 -33.46 20.38 26.85
C MET A 79 -32.47 19.22 26.75
N LEU A 80 -31.69 19.15 25.67
CA LEU A 80 -30.64 18.14 25.48
C LEU A 80 -29.57 18.23 26.59
N ARG A 81 -29.10 19.43 26.92
CA ARG A 81 -28.12 19.64 28.00
C ARG A 81 -28.64 19.19 29.36
N LEU A 82 -29.91 19.46 29.66
CA LEU A 82 -30.56 19.00 30.89
C LEU A 82 -30.66 17.47 30.91
N PHE A 83 -31.06 16.86 29.80
CA PHE A 83 -31.17 15.42 29.66
C PHE A 83 -29.82 14.70 29.80
N GLU A 84 -28.76 15.23 29.18
CA GLU A 84 -27.38 14.71 29.32
C GLU A 84 -26.89 14.74 30.77
N ARG A 85 -27.28 15.78 31.53
CA ARG A 85 -27.01 15.90 32.96
C ARG A 85 -27.97 15.08 33.83
N SER A 86 -28.83 14.26 33.23
CA SER A 86 -29.87 13.47 33.92
C SER A 86 -30.80 14.33 34.79
N GLN A 87 -31.01 15.58 34.41
CA GLN A 87 -31.94 16.50 35.07
C GLN A 87 -33.33 16.40 34.43
N PRO A 88 -34.42 16.58 35.19
CA PRO A 88 -35.76 16.62 34.61
C PRO A 88 -35.86 17.75 33.59
N VAL A 89 -36.56 17.49 32.49
CA VAL A 89 -36.85 18.47 31.45
C VAL A 89 -38.30 18.90 31.61
N ASP A 90 -38.49 20.08 32.16
CA ASP A 90 -39.78 20.73 32.38
C ASP A 90 -39.65 22.25 32.14
N LEU A 91 -40.77 22.97 32.16
CA LEU A 91 -40.80 24.41 31.90
C LEU A 91 -39.82 25.20 32.80
N LEU A 92 -39.75 24.89 34.09
CA LEU A 92 -38.94 25.64 35.07
C LEU A 92 -37.45 25.37 34.88
N THR A 93 -37.08 24.11 34.67
CA THR A 93 -35.70 23.67 34.45
C THR A 93 -35.13 24.18 33.13
N VAL A 94 -35.93 24.15 32.05
CA VAL A 94 -35.55 24.72 30.75
C VAL A 94 -35.36 26.23 30.85
N MET A 95 -36.24 26.94 31.56
CA MET A 95 -36.07 28.39 31.82
C MET A 95 -34.78 28.70 32.57
N GLU A 96 -34.47 27.94 33.62
CA GLU A 96 -33.24 28.15 34.41
C GLU A 96 -31.98 27.84 33.59
N GLU A 97 -31.98 26.80 32.76
CA GLU A 97 -30.84 26.49 31.89
C GLU A 97 -30.64 27.57 30.82
N LEU A 98 -31.72 28.06 30.19
CA LEU A 98 -31.66 29.17 29.23
C LEU A 98 -31.20 30.48 29.88
N LYS A 99 -31.57 30.71 31.14
CA LYS A 99 -31.10 31.86 31.92
C LYS A 99 -29.61 31.75 32.22
N LYS A 100 -29.12 30.55 32.58
CA LYS A 100 -27.70 30.29 32.82
C LYS A 100 -26.85 30.43 31.56
N SER A 101 -27.38 30.05 30.39
CA SER A 101 -26.68 30.21 29.12
C SER A 101 -26.77 31.62 28.53
N GLY A 102 -27.65 32.48 29.08
CA GLY A 102 -27.86 33.84 28.57
C GLY A 102 -28.80 33.93 27.37
N ASP A 103 -29.45 32.82 27.00
CA ASP A 103 -30.29 32.73 25.79
C ASP A 103 -31.78 33.02 26.06
N LEU A 104 -32.18 33.22 27.33
CA LEU A 104 -33.60 33.35 27.72
C LEU A 104 -34.33 34.50 27.01
N GLU A 105 -33.69 35.65 26.87
CA GLU A 105 -34.27 36.79 26.15
C GLU A 105 -34.33 36.54 24.64
N ALA A 106 -33.33 35.85 24.08
CA ALA A 106 -33.25 35.55 22.65
C ALA A 106 -34.36 34.59 22.18
N VAL A 107 -34.88 33.74 23.08
CA VAL A 107 -35.99 32.83 22.78
C VAL A 107 -37.38 33.43 23.00
N GLY A 108 -37.48 34.71 23.38
CA GLY A 108 -38.77 35.38 23.65
C GLY A 108 -39.20 35.41 25.13
N GLY A 109 -38.30 35.04 26.04
CA GLY A 109 -38.49 35.14 27.48
C GLY A 109 -39.44 34.09 28.09
N PRO A 110 -39.70 34.19 29.40
CA PRO A 110 -40.54 33.23 30.13
C PRO A 110 -41.97 33.10 29.58
N ALA A 111 -42.53 34.20 29.06
CA ALA A 111 -43.89 34.23 28.53
C ALA A 111 -44.03 33.32 27.30
N TYR A 112 -43.02 33.29 26.43
CA TYR A 112 -43.04 32.46 25.23
C TYR A 112 -43.00 30.96 25.56
N LEU A 113 -42.14 30.55 26.50
CA LEU A 113 -42.05 29.15 26.94
C LEU A 113 -43.36 28.66 27.58
N ALA A 114 -44.02 29.51 28.37
CA ALA A 114 -45.35 29.20 28.92
C ALA A 114 -46.42 29.08 27.82
N GLU A 115 -46.33 29.90 26.77
CA GLU A 115 -47.22 29.81 25.61
C GLU A 115 -47.05 28.49 24.86
N LEU A 116 -45.80 28.02 24.65
CA LEU A 116 -45.52 26.73 24.02
C LEU A 116 -46.19 25.57 24.77
N THR A 117 -46.12 25.56 26.11
CA THR A 117 -46.79 24.53 26.92
C THR A 117 -48.32 24.59 26.83
N ASN A 118 -48.91 25.77 26.63
CA ASN A 118 -50.36 25.93 26.52
C ASN A 118 -50.92 25.53 25.14
N ARG A 119 -50.08 25.47 24.10
CA ARG A 119 -50.51 25.08 22.74
C ARG A 119 -50.67 23.57 22.55
N VAL A 120 -50.24 22.75 23.52
CA VAL A 120 -50.24 21.29 23.41
C VAL A 120 -51.45 20.69 24.10
N ALA A 121 -52.32 20.06 23.31
CA ALA A 121 -53.49 19.34 23.84
C ALA A 121 -53.16 17.89 24.27
N SER A 122 -52.18 17.23 23.64
CA SER A 122 -51.76 15.86 23.95
C SER A 122 -50.37 15.54 23.42
N ALA A 123 -49.57 14.79 24.20
CA ALA A 123 -48.27 14.27 23.79
C ALA A 123 -48.35 12.99 22.93
N ALA A 124 -49.54 12.40 22.76
CA ALA A 124 -49.69 11.08 22.11
C ALA A 124 -49.22 11.01 20.65
N ASN A 125 -49.17 12.14 19.94
CA ASN A 125 -48.75 12.21 18.53
C ASN A 125 -47.37 12.85 18.33
N ILE A 126 -46.58 12.99 19.40
CA ILE A 126 -45.29 13.69 19.32
C ILE A 126 -44.31 13.05 18.34
N GLU A 127 -44.34 11.72 18.21
CA GLU A 127 -43.51 10.99 17.23
C GLU A 127 -43.86 11.41 15.79
N TYR A 128 -45.15 11.46 15.47
CA TYR A 128 -45.64 11.85 14.15
C TYR A 128 -45.28 13.31 13.83
N HIS A 129 -45.46 14.22 14.78
CA HIS A 129 -45.10 15.63 14.61
C HIS A 129 -43.59 15.80 14.43
N SER A 130 -42.77 15.08 15.19
CA SER A 130 -41.31 15.09 15.08
C SER A 130 -40.82 14.57 13.74
N ARG A 131 -41.45 13.51 13.19
CA ARG A 131 -41.17 13.01 11.84
C ARG A 131 -41.44 14.06 10.77
N ILE A 132 -42.50 14.87 10.91
CA ILE A 132 -42.79 15.95 9.96
C ILE A 132 -41.71 17.04 10.04
N ILE A 133 -41.26 17.43 11.24
CA ILE A 133 -40.15 18.39 11.40
C ILE A 133 -38.88 17.86 10.75
N ALA A 134 -38.53 16.58 10.98
CA ALA A 134 -37.41 15.91 10.33
C ALA A 134 -37.53 15.96 8.80
N GLN A 135 -38.71 15.64 8.24
CA GLN A 135 -38.96 15.74 6.80
C GLN A 135 -38.75 17.16 6.26
N LYS A 136 -39.20 18.19 6.99
CA LYS A 136 -38.97 19.60 6.60
C LYS A 136 -37.50 19.96 6.64
N HIS A 137 -36.75 19.49 7.63
CA HIS A 137 -35.30 19.65 7.69
C HIS A 137 -34.58 19.00 6.50
N ILE A 138 -34.93 17.75 6.16
CA ILE A 138 -34.39 17.06 4.97
C ILE A 138 -34.67 17.85 3.69
N GLN A 139 -35.89 18.40 3.55
CA GLN A 139 -36.23 19.24 2.41
C GLN A 139 -35.37 20.51 2.35
N ARG A 140 -35.04 21.13 3.48
CA ARG A 140 -34.14 22.30 3.54
C ARG A 140 -32.71 21.94 3.17
N GLU A 141 -32.16 20.86 3.71
CA GLU A 141 -30.81 20.38 3.37
C GLU A 141 -30.68 20.06 1.88
N LEU A 142 -31.71 19.43 1.30
CA LEU A 142 -31.74 19.12 -0.13
C LEU A 142 -31.77 20.40 -0.99
N ILE A 143 -32.50 21.43 -0.56
CA ILE A 143 -32.48 22.76 -1.21
C ILE A 143 -31.08 23.38 -1.11
N THR A 144 -30.42 23.32 0.05
CA THR A 144 -29.07 23.86 0.26
C THR A 144 -28.05 23.21 -0.65
N VAL A 145 -27.97 21.87 -0.65
CA VAL A 145 -27.05 21.11 -1.50
C VAL A 145 -27.34 21.36 -2.97
N SER A 146 -28.61 21.31 -3.39
CA SER A 146 -28.96 21.55 -4.80
C SER A 146 -28.60 22.97 -5.24
N THR A 147 -28.78 23.97 -4.38
CA THR A 147 -28.43 25.37 -4.68
C THR A 147 -26.93 25.54 -4.83
N GLN A 148 -26.14 24.85 -3.99
CA GLN A 148 -24.68 24.84 -4.11
C GLN A 148 -24.24 24.17 -5.42
N THR A 149 -24.76 22.99 -5.73
CA THR A 149 -24.46 22.30 -7.00
C THR A 149 -24.85 23.14 -8.22
N ILE A 150 -25.99 23.84 -8.17
CA ILE A 150 -26.39 24.75 -9.25
C ILE A 150 -25.37 25.89 -9.40
N ARG A 151 -24.92 26.49 -8.30
CA ARG A 151 -23.90 27.56 -8.33
C ARG A 151 -22.58 27.06 -8.92
N ASP A 152 -22.10 25.93 -8.44
CA ASP A 152 -20.83 25.34 -8.89
C ASP A 152 -20.90 24.96 -10.37
N ALA A 153 -22.08 24.57 -10.87
CA ALA A 153 -22.29 24.23 -12.28
C ALA A 153 -22.26 25.45 -13.22
N PHE A 154 -22.44 26.65 -12.69
CA PHE A 154 -22.27 27.91 -13.44
C PHE A 154 -20.84 28.46 -13.35
N GLU A 155 -19.95 27.89 -12.52
CA GLU A 155 -18.55 28.28 -12.43
C GLU A 155 -17.67 27.49 -13.43
N ASP A 156 -17.16 28.16 -14.46
CA ASP A 156 -16.33 27.56 -15.54
C ASP A 156 -14.97 27.01 -15.08
N THR A 157 -14.59 27.19 -13.81
CA THR A 157 -13.28 26.80 -13.26
C THR A 157 -13.26 25.42 -12.61
N THR A 158 -14.41 24.79 -12.42
CA THR A 158 -14.54 23.53 -11.68
C THR A 158 -14.53 22.34 -12.64
N ASP A 159 -13.75 21.30 -12.33
CA ASP A 159 -13.79 20.04 -13.10
C ASP A 159 -15.18 19.41 -13.00
N VAL A 160 -15.78 19.06 -14.15
CA VAL A 160 -17.11 18.45 -14.22
C VAL A 160 -17.19 17.15 -13.42
N PHE A 161 -16.10 16.36 -13.37
CA PHE A 161 -16.08 15.12 -12.58
C PHE A 161 -16.03 15.40 -11.07
N GLN A 162 -15.30 16.43 -10.64
CA GLN A 162 -15.28 16.87 -9.25
C GLN A 162 -16.66 17.39 -8.83
N LEU A 163 -17.33 18.17 -9.70
CA LEU A 163 -18.67 18.67 -9.45
C LEU A 163 -19.70 17.55 -9.29
N LEU A 164 -19.60 16.48 -10.10
CA LEU A 164 -20.45 15.30 -9.97
C LEU A 164 -20.20 14.58 -8.63
N ASP A 165 -18.94 14.45 -8.21
CA ASP A 165 -18.56 13.81 -6.94
C ASP A 165 -19.06 14.63 -5.73
N ASP A 166 -18.87 15.96 -5.75
CA ASP A 166 -19.34 16.86 -4.70
C ASP A 166 -20.87 16.85 -4.57
N ALA A 167 -21.59 16.81 -5.70
CA ALA A 167 -23.04 16.68 -5.72
C ALA A 167 -23.52 15.32 -5.18
N GLU A 168 -22.86 14.22 -5.56
CA GLU A 168 -23.17 12.88 -5.05
C GLU A 168 -22.90 12.79 -3.55
N GLN A 169 -21.77 13.33 -3.08
CA GLN A 169 -21.38 13.35 -1.68
C GLN A 169 -22.36 14.18 -0.84
N GLY A 170 -22.76 15.36 -1.33
CA GLY A 170 -23.77 16.20 -0.69
C GLY A 170 -25.10 15.47 -0.51
N LEU A 171 -25.65 14.87 -1.58
CA LEU A 171 -26.89 14.09 -1.51
C LEU A 171 -26.76 12.84 -0.62
N PHE A 172 -25.61 12.18 -0.65
CA PHE A 172 -25.34 11.02 0.19
C PHE A 172 -25.26 11.38 1.68
N SER A 173 -24.66 12.53 2.01
CA SER A 173 -24.58 13.00 3.41
C SER A 173 -25.97 13.20 4.01
N ILE A 174 -26.93 13.72 3.23
CA ILE A 174 -28.33 13.86 3.62
C ILE A 174 -28.93 12.47 3.88
N ALA A 175 -28.73 11.50 2.99
CA ALA A 175 -29.23 10.15 3.20
C ALA A 175 -28.63 9.47 4.45
N GLN A 176 -27.32 9.65 4.68
CA GLN A 176 -26.61 9.01 5.78
C GLN A 176 -26.92 9.64 7.14
N GLN A 177 -27.01 10.96 7.23
CA GLN A 177 -27.32 11.66 8.49
C GLN A 177 -28.74 11.35 9.01
N ASN A 178 -29.65 10.96 8.11
CA ASN A 178 -31.04 10.59 8.41
C ASN A 178 -31.26 9.08 8.55
N MET A 179 -30.27 8.25 8.20
CA MET A 179 -30.25 6.83 8.56
C MET A 179 -29.58 6.68 9.92
N ASN A 180 -30.38 6.66 10.98
CA ASN A 180 -29.87 6.29 12.30
C ASN A 180 -29.20 4.92 12.24
N ARG A 181 -27.90 4.88 12.55
CA ARG A 181 -27.26 3.67 13.04
C ARG A 181 -27.83 3.38 14.41
N SER A 182 -28.93 2.64 14.46
CA SER A 182 -29.32 1.94 15.67
C SER A 182 -28.24 0.92 16.01
N TYR A 183 -27.68 1.03 17.21
CA TYR A 183 -26.95 -0.09 17.80
C TYR A 183 -28.00 -1.15 18.13
N ASP A 184 -27.85 -2.37 17.61
CA ASP A 184 -28.70 -3.48 18.02
C ASP A 184 -28.21 -4.01 19.38
N SER A 185 -29.11 -4.19 20.35
CA SER A 185 -28.79 -4.89 21.60
C SER A 185 -28.46 -6.36 21.32
N MET A 186 -27.64 -7.00 22.17
CA MET A 186 -27.36 -8.43 22.03
C MET A 186 -28.64 -9.27 22.10
N GLY A 187 -29.64 -8.84 22.89
CA GLY A 187 -30.95 -9.50 22.96
C GLY A 187 -31.73 -9.44 21.64
N SER A 188 -31.76 -8.30 20.97
CA SER A 188 -32.43 -8.17 19.67
C SER A 188 -31.70 -8.93 18.56
N LEU A 189 -30.36 -8.97 18.58
CA LEU A 189 -29.56 -9.79 17.66
C LEU A 189 -29.79 -11.29 17.89
N ALA A 190 -29.82 -11.73 19.14
CA ALA A 190 -30.07 -13.13 19.49
C ALA A 190 -31.46 -13.59 19.01
N SER A 191 -32.49 -12.77 19.19
CA SER A 191 -33.84 -13.06 18.68
C SER A 191 -33.89 -13.09 17.16
N LYS A 192 -33.21 -12.17 16.46
CA LYS A 192 -33.08 -12.20 14.99
C LYS A 192 -32.38 -13.48 14.51
N MET A 193 -31.29 -13.87 15.16
CA MET A 193 -30.54 -15.09 14.86
C MET A 193 -31.36 -16.36 15.12
N LEU A 194 -32.10 -16.44 16.23
CA LEU A 194 -32.98 -17.58 16.53
C LEU A 194 -34.06 -17.74 15.46
N LYS A 195 -34.70 -16.64 15.05
CA LYS A 195 -35.68 -16.66 13.97
C LYS A 195 -35.08 -17.14 12.64
N GLN A 196 -33.87 -16.70 12.29
CA GLN A 196 -33.16 -17.21 11.11
C GLN A 196 -32.85 -18.71 11.23
N LEU A 197 -32.45 -19.20 12.40
CA LEU A 197 -32.20 -20.63 12.62
C LEU A 197 -33.47 -21.47 12.52
N GLU A 198 -34.60 -20.97 12.99
CA GLU A 198 -35.90 -21.62 12.84
C GLU A 198 -36.33 -21.72 11.36
N GLU A 199 -36.13 -20.65 10.59
CA GLU A 199 -36.38 -20.65 9.13
C GLU A 199 -35.46 -21.63 8.39
N LEU A 200 -34.23 -21.81 8.85
CA LEU A 200 -33.27 -22.75 8.27
C LEU A 200 -33.58 -24.21 8.63
N ARG A 201 -34.15 -24.48 9.81
CA ARG A 201 -34.55 -25.83 10.24
C ARG A 201 -35.59 -26.48 9.32
N GLY A 202 -36.38 -25.67 8.60
CA GLY A 202 -37.39 -26.14 7.64
C GLY A 202 -36.85 -26.46 6.25
N LYS A 203 -35.58 -26.17 5.93
CA LYS A 203 -34.98 -26.39 4.60
C LYS A 203 -34.11 -27.65 4.59
N THR A 204 -34.31 -28.50 3.59
CA THR A 204 -33.61 -29.80 3.44
C THR A 204 -32.13 -29.68 3.06
N ASP A 205 -31.73 -28.59 2.40
CA ASP A 205 -30.36 -28.43 1.88
C ASP A 205 -29.35 -27.89 2.91
N GLY A 206 -29.80 -27.33 4.04
CA GLY A 206 -28.91 -26.86 5.11
C GLY A 206 -27.93 -25.73 4.75
N LEU A 207 -28.05 -25.13 3.55
CA LEU A 207 -27.20 -24.03 3.09
C LEU A 207 -27.78 -22.68 3.53
N THR A 208 -26.95 -21.86 4.16
CA THR A 208 -27.32 -20.53 4.68
C THR A 208 -26.94 -19.41 3.71
N GLY A 209 -25.90 -19.63 2.89
CA GLY A 209 -25.40 -18.68 1.90
C GLY A 209 -25.81 -19.01 0.46
N VAL A 210 -25.18 -18.32 -0.51
CA VAL A 210 -25.31 -18.62 -1.94
C VAL A 210 -24.59 -19.94 -2.25
N PRO A 211 -25.28 -20.98 -2.74
CA PRO A 211 -24.65 -22.28 -3.02
C PRO A 211 -23.57 -22.19 -4.09
N THR A 212 -22.47 -22.94 -3.91
CA THR A 212 -21.39 -23.01 -4.90
C THR A 212 -21.65 -24.03 -6.00
N GLY A 213 -22.52 -25.03 -5.72
CA GLY A 213 -22.72 -26.19 -6.59
C GLY A 213 -21.62 -27.24 -6.47
N PHE A 214 -20.59 -27.00 -5.64
CA PHE A 214 -19.60 -28.00 -5.27
C PHE A 214 -19.88 -28.48 -3.85
N THR A 215 -20.52 -29.63 -3.70
CA THR A 215 -20.99 -30.15 -2.40
C THR A 215 -19.88 -30.21 -1.34
N ALA A 216 -18.65 -30.55 -1.72
CA ALA A 216 -17.52 -30.59 -0.79
C ALA A 216 -17.13 -29.19 -0.29
N LEU A 217 -17.23 -28.16 -1.14
CA LEU A 217 -16.96 -26.78 -0.78
C LEU A 217 -18.10 -26.21 0.06
N ASP A 218 -19.35 -26.47 -0.34
CA ASP A 218 -20.55 -26.05 0.38
C ASP A 218 -20.63 -26.64 1.79
N ARG A 219 -20.11 -27.86 2.02
CA ARG A 219 -19.98 -28.43 3.37
C ARG A 219 -19.04 -27.64 4.28
N ILE A 220 -18.04 -26.96 3.71
CA ILE A 220 -17.05 -26.19 4.47
C ILE A 220 -17.54 -24.75 4.66
N THR A 221 -18.17 -24.15 3.64
CA THR A 221 -18.56 -22.74 3.64
C THR A 221 -20.01 -22.50 4.06
N SER A 222 -20.86 -23.53 3.99
CA SER A 222 -22.32 -23.43 4.05
C SER A 222 -22.89 -22.49 2.97
N GLY A 223 -22.21 -22.43 1.82
CA GLY A 223 -22.42 -21.45 0.76
C GLY A 223 -21.70 -20.12 1.03
N TRP A 224 -21.73 -19.20 0.07
CA TRP A 224 -21.15 -17.87 0.25
C TRP A 224 -22.07 -17.00 1.11
N GLN A 225 -21.57 -16.61 2.29
CA GLN A 225 -22.39 -15.89 3.25
C GLN A 225 -22.60 -14.42 2.85
N PRO A 226 -23.78 -13.85 3.13
CA PRO A 226 -24.03 -12.42 3.01
C PRO A 226 -22.97 -11.58 3.68
N SER A 227 -22.63 -10.44 3.08
CA SER A 227 -21.62 -9.49 3.59
C SER A 227 -20.16 -9.95 3.57
N ASP A 228 -19.85 -11.15 3.08
CA ASP A 228 -18.47 -11.63 3.00
C ASP A 228 -17.70 -11.13 1.78
N LEU A 229 -16.39 -10.95 1.99
CA LEU A 229 -15.44 -10.68 0.92
C LEU A 229 -14.57 -11.93 0.79
N ILE A 230 -14.65 -12.56 -0.37
CA ILE A 230 -13.94 -13.79 -0.71
C ILE A 230 -12.85 -13.44 -1.71
N ILE A 231 -11.59 -13.68 -1.36
CA ILE A 231 -10.46 -13.48 -2.28
C ILE A 231 -10.08 -14.83 -2.89
N LEU A 232 -10.20 -14.96 -4.20
CA LEU A 232 -9.72 -16.13 -4.92
C LEU A 232 -8.47 -15.78 -5.72
N ALA A 233 -7.36 -16.43 -5.39
CA ALA A 233 -6.08 -16.14 -6.02
C ALA A 233 -5.41 -17.37 -6.62
N ALA A 234 -4.91 -17.20 -7.84
CA ALA A 234 -4.22 -18.25 -8.58
C ALA A 234 -3.18 -17.64 -9.52
N ARG A 235 -2.30 -18.48 -10.07
CA ARG A 235 -1.38 -18.11 -11.15
C ARG A 235 -2.13 -18.05 -12.50
N PRO A 236 -1.66 -17.26 -13.48
CA PRO A 236 -2.17 -17.29 -14.84
C PRO A 236 -2.17 -18.71 -15.42
N GLY A 237 -3.22 -19.05 -16.18
CA GLY A 237 -3.36 -20.37 -16.80
C GLY A 237 -3.87 -21.50 -15.89
N MET A 238 -4.03 -21.29 -14.57
CA MET A 238 -4.51 -22.32 -13.63
C MET A 238 -6.04 -22.48 -13.59
N GLY A 239 -6.78 -21.79 -14.47
CA GLY A 239 -8.25 -21.93 -14.55
C GLY A 239 -9.06 -21.08 -13.56
N LYS A 240 -8.48 -20.01 -12.99
CA LYS A 240 -9.13 -19.08 -12.05
C LYS A 240 -10.52 -18.62 -12.53
N THR A 241 -10.60 -18.08 -13.75
CA THR A 241 -11.84 -17.60 -14.35
C THR A 241 -12.80 -18.76 -14.64
N SER A 242 -12.30 -19.89 -15.12
CA SER A 242 -13.16 -21.06 -15.39
C SER A 242 -13.84 -21.56 -14.11
N PHE A 243 -13.10 -21.67 -13.01
CA PHE A 243 -13.64 -22.07 -11.71
C PHE A 243 -14.74 -21.11 -11.23
N VAL A 244 -14.51 -19.79 -11.32
CA VAL A 244 -15.48 -18.79 -10.89
C VAL A 244 -16.72 -18.75 -11.78
N LEU A 245 -16.58 -18.91 -13.09
CA LEU A 245 -17.74 -19.02 -13.98
C LEU A 245 -18.56 -20.27 -13.69
N SER A 246 -17.93 -21.40 -13.33
CA SER A 246 -18.67 -22.59 -12.89
C SER A 246 -19.46 -22.33 -11.60
N LEU A 247 -18.87 -21.63 -10.62
CA LEU A 247 -19.59 -21.21 -9.40
C LEU A 247 -20.80 -20.32 -9.73
N ALA A 248 -20.59 -19.31 -10.57
CA ALA A 248 -21.63 -18.38 -11.00
C ALA A 248 -22.76 -19.09 -11.74
N LYS A 249 -22.39 -19.96 -12.69
CA LYS A 249 -23.31 -20.78 -13.46
C LYS A 249 -24.18 -21.62 -12.54
N ASN A 250 -23.58 -22.39 -11.63
CA ASN A 250 -24.35 -23.29 -10.76
C ASN A 250 -25.31 -22.49 -9.87
N ALA A 251 -24.84 -21.40 -9.25
CA ALA A 251 -25.67 -20.53 -8.42
C ALA A 251 -26.86 -19.92 -9.19
N ALA A 252 -26.64 -19.50 -10.44
CA ALA A 252 -27.68 -18.86 -11.25
C ALA A 252 -28.63 -19.84 -11.92
N THR A 253 -28.12 -20.94 -12.49
CA THR A 253 -28.91 -21.91 -13.26
C THR A 253 -29.68 -22.85 -12.35
N ASP A 254 -29.00 -23.46 -11.37
CA ASP A 254 -29.57 -24.51 -10.52
C ASP A 254 -30.33 -23.92 -9.32
N PHE A 255 -29.80 -22.84 -8.73
CA PHE A 255 -30.36 -22.22 -7.51
C PHE A 255 -31.06 -20.88 -7.74
N LYS A 256 -31.14 -20.41 -9.00
CA LYS A 256 -31.82 -19.18 -9.44
C LYS A 256 -31.41 -17.93 -8.63
N LYS A 257 -30.13 -17.84 -8.28
CA LYS A 257 -29.55 -16.70 -7.55
C LYS A 257 -29.05 -15.65 -8.53
N GLY A 258 -29.40 -14.38 -8.34
CA GLY A 258 -28.94 -13.28 -9.19
C GLY A 258 -27.44 -13.03 -9.04
N ILE A 259 -26.68 -13.04 -10.12
CA ILE A 259 -25.21 -12.90 -10.10
C ILE A 259 -24.78 -11.70 -10.94
N ALA A 260 -23.96 -10.81 -10.38
CA ALA A 260 -23.29 -9.75 -11.12
C ALA A 260 -21.82 -10.13 -11.35
N ILE A 261 -21.34 -10.05 -12.59
CA ILE A 261 -19.96 -10.35 -13.00
C ILE A 261 -19.35 -9.10 -13.62
N PHE A 262 -18.31 -8.58 -13.00
CA PHE A 262 -17.50 -7.47 -13.51
C PHE A 262 -16.20 -8.02 -14.06
N SER A 263 -15.99 -7.88 -15.37
CA SER A 263 -14.86 -8.44 -16.09
C SER A 263 -13.97 -7.33 -16.64
N LEU A 264 -12.81 -7.15 -16.04
CA LEU A 264 -11.84 -6.10 -16.36
C LEU A 264 -10.79 -6.57 -17.38
N GLU A 265 -10.68 -7.88 -17.61
CA GLU A 265 -9.68 -8.48 -18.51
C GLU A 265 -10.33 -9.07 -19.78
N MET A 266 -11.49 -9.71 -19.63
CA MET A 266 -12.18 -10.42 -20.72
C MET A 266 -13.45 -9.71 -21.17
N SER A 267 -13.81 -9.84 -22.45
CA SER A 267 -15.07 -9.28 -22.94
C SER A 267 -16.29 -10.11 -22.53
N SER A 268 -17.45 -9.47 -22.45
CA SER A 268 -18.73 -10.10 -22.09
C SER A 268 -19.04 -11.30 -22.99
N LEU A 269 -18.75 -11.20 -24.30
CA LEU A 269 -18.96 -12.29 -25.26
C LEU A 269 -18.06 -13.50 -25.00
N GLN A 270 -16.80 -13.28 -24.58
CA GLN A 270 -15.90 -14.39 -24.25
C GLN A 270 -16.36 -15.13 -22.99
N LEU A 271 -16.87 -14.41 -21.99
CA LEU A 271 -17.44 -15.02 -20.78
C LEU A 271 -18.73 -15.78 -21.08
N ALA A 272 -19.63 -15.20 -21.88
CA ALA A 272 -20.87 -15.85 -22.31
C ALA A 272 -20.59 -17.15 -23.09
N SER A 273 -19.65 -17.11 -24.04
CA SER A 273 -19.22 -18.31 -24.78
C SER A 273 -18.71 -19.42 -23.85
N ARG A 274 -17.96 -19.07 -22.79
CA ARG A 274 -17.51 -20.04 -21.79
C ARG A 274 -18.66 -20.60 -20.94
N LEU A 275 -19.61 -19.78 -20.51
CA LEU A 275 -20.79 -20.23 -19.76
C LEU A 275 -21.64 -21.20 -20.59
N ILE A 276 -21.88 -20.87 -21.86
CA ILE A 276 -22.61 -21.73 -22.79
C ILE A 276 -21.86 -23.04 -23.03
N SER A 277 -20.54 -22.98 -23.22
CA SER A 277 -19.68 -24.18 -23.35
C SER A 277 -19.78 -25.09 -22.13
N MET A 278 -19.83 -24.52 -20.92
CA MET A 278 -19.97 -25.27 -19.67
C MET A 278 -21.35 -25.91 -19.51
N GLU A 279 -22.43 -25.23 -19.91
CA GLU A 279 -23.80 -25.77 -19.84
C GLU A 279 -24.07 -26.81 -20.95
N ALA A 280 -23.55 -26.59 -22.15
CA ALA A 280 -23.75 -27.51 -23.28
C ALA A 280 -22.83 -28.74 -23.23
N GLU A 281 -21.80 -28.73 -22.37
CA GLU A 281 -20.72 -29.73 -22.34
C GLU A 281 -19.95 -29.89 -23.66
N ILE A 282 -19.96 -28.84 -24.50
CA ILE A 282 -19.28 -28.80 -25.80
C ILE A 282 -17.92 -28.12 -25.64
N SER A 283 -16.89 -28.64 -26.32
CA SER A 283 -15.56 -28.03 -26.32
C SER A 283 -15.60 -26.58 -26.83
N GLY A 284 -15.01 -25.67 -26.06
CA GLY A 284 -14.91 -24.25 -26.45
C GLY A 284 -14.11 -24.02 -27.74
N SER A 285 -13.28 -24.96 -28.21
CA SER A 285 -12.62 -24.85 -29.53
C SER A 285 -13.62 -25.02 -30.67
N LYS A 286 -14.57 -25.95 -30.54
CA LYS A 286 -15.64 -26.21 -31.51
C LYS A 286 -16.60 -25.02 -31.61
N LEU A 287 -16.95 -24.43 -30.47
CA LEU A 287 -17.78 -23.22 -30.46
C LEU A 287 -17.11 -22.02 -31.14
N ARG A 288 -15.78 -21.89 -30.99
CA ARG A 288 -15.02 -20.80 -31.64
C ARG A 288 -14.85 -20.98 -33.14
N ASN A 289 -14.69 -22.22 -33.62
CA ASN A 289 -14.45 -22.50 -35.03
C ASN A 289 -15.73 -22.87 -35.81
N GLY A 290 -16.88 -22.99 -35.12
CA GLY A 290 -18.18 -23.28 -35.71
C GLY A 290 -18.33 -24.73 -36.22
N GLN A 291 -17.40 -25.62 -35.88
CA GLN A 291 -17.42 -27.02 -36.30
C GLN A 291 -18.19 -27.87 -35.29
N LEU A 292 -19.52 -27.75 -35.34
CA LEU A 292 -20.45 -28.50 -34.51
C LEU A 292 -21.19 -29.54 -35.34
N GLU A 293 -21.32 -30.73 -34.80
CA GLU A 293 -22.18 -31.77 -35.35
C GLU A 293 -23.66 -31.40 -35.15
N GLU A 294 -24.56 -31.99 -35.94
CA GLU A 294 -25.99 -31.66 -35.89
C GLU A 294 -26.62 -31.87 -34.50
N TYR A 295 -26.18 -32.89 -33.76
CA TYR A 295 -26.63 -33.13 -32.39
C TYR A 295 -26.04 -32.11 -31.39
N GLU A 296 -24.84 -31.60 -31.65
CA GLU A 296 -24.20 -30.56 -30.82
C GLU A 296 -24.92 -29.22 -31.00
N TRP A 297 -25.47 -28.94 -32.20
CA TRP A 297 -26.33 -27.79 -32.42
C TRP A 297 -27.60 -27.85 -31.57
N GLN A 298 -28.23 -29.02 -31.46
CA GLN A 298 -29.41 -29.21 -30.60
C GLN A 298 -29.08 -29.01 -29.11
N GLN A 299 -27.94 -29.55 -28.65
CA GLN A 299 -27.45 -29.33 -27.28
C GLN A 299 -27.18 -27.85 -27.00
N LEU A 300 -26.54 -27.17 -27.95
CA LEU A 300 -26.21 -25.75 -27.86
C LEU A 300 -27.47 -24.89 -27.74
N HIS A 301 -28.51 -25.16 -28.54
CA HIS A 301 -29.78 -24.44 -28.45
C HIS A 301 -30.42 -24.58 -27.06
N SER A 302 -30.48 -25.80 -26.52
CA SER A 302 -31.03 -26.05 -25.18
C SER A 302 -30.21 -25.35 -24.08
N ALA A 303 -28.88 -25.34 -24.20
CA ALA A 303 -28.00 -24.65 -23.26
C ALA A 303 -28.18 -23.12 -23.30
N ILE A 304 -28.34 -22.54 -24.50
CA ILE A 304 -28.59 -21.11 -24.68
C ILE A 304 -29.91 -20.70 -24.00
N GLU A 305 -30.97 -21.49 -24.16
CA GLU A 305 -32.26 -21.22 -23.50
C GLU A 305 -32.11 -21.19 -21.97
N ARG A 306 -31.45 -22.21 -21.40
CA ARG A 306 -31.21 -22.26 -19.94
C ARG A 306 -30.36 -21.11 -19.42
N ILE A 307 -29.30 -20.75 -20.13
CA ILE A 307 -28.43 -19.62 -19.75
C ILE A 307 -29.15 -18.29 -19.90
N SER A 308 -30.01 -18.14 -20.93
CA SER A 308 -30.80 -16.92 -21.15
C SER A 308 -31.83 -16.68 -20.07
N GLU A 309 -32.35 -17.74 -19.44
CA GLU A 309 -33.26 -17.63 -18.29
C GLU A 309 -32.53 -17.43 -16.95
N ALA A 310 -31.20 -17.63 -16.91
CA ALA A 310 -30.43 -17.50 -15.69
C ALA A 310 -30.18 -16.01 -15.36
N PRO A 311 -30.36 -15.58 -14.10
CA PRO A 311 -30.18 -14.17 -13.70
C PRO A 311 -28.68 -13.80 -13.57
N ILE A 312 -27.95 -13.82 -14.68
CA ILE A 312 -26.53 -13.46 -14.77
C ILE A 312 -26.38 -12.12 -15.50
N PHE A 313 -25.76 -11.15 -14.85
CA PHE A 313 -25.51 -9.81 -15.39
C PHE A 313 -24.01 -9.59 -15.54
N ILE A 314 -23.54 -9.30 -16.75
CA ILE A 314 -22.11 -9.13 -17.05
C ILE A 314 -21.85 -7.67 -17.44
N ASP A 315 -20.78 -7.10 -16.88
CA ASP A 315 -20.25 -5.79 -17.24
C ASP A 315 -18.75 -5.93 -17.53
N ASP A 316 -18.32 -5.60 -18.75
CA ASP A 316 -16.93 -5.68 -19.19
C ASP A 316 -16.24 -4.30 -19.34
N THR A 317 -16.70 -3.29 -18.58
CA THR A 317 -16.11 -1.95 -18.60
C THR A 317 -14.65 -2.00 -18.12
N PRO A 318 -13.66 -1.68 -18.97
CA PRO A 318 -12.26 -1.74 -18.59
C PRO A 318 -11.89 -0.61 -17.62
N GLY A 319 -11.01 -0.89 -16.66
CA GLY A 319 -10.45 0.13 -15.77
C GLY A 319 -11.45 0.77 -14.80
N ILE A 320 -12.61 0.13 -14.57
CA ILE A 320 -13.68 0.63 -13.68
C ILE A 320 -13.11 1.03 -12.32
N ASN A 321 -13.47 2.23 -11.86
CA ASN A 321 -13.10 2.68 -10.52
C ASN A 321 -14.06 2.08 -9.47
N ILE A 322 -13.67 2.16 -8.20
CA ILE A 322 -14.47 1.57 -7.11
C ILE A 322 -15.84 2.24 -6.94
N PHE A 323 -15.98 3.52 -7.25
CA PHE A 323 -17.23 4.28 -7.10
C PHE A 323 -18.25 3.86 -8.16
N GLU A 324 -17.83 3.82 -9.43
CA GLU A 324 -18.64 3.36 -10.56
C GLU A 324 -19.08 1.90 -10.36
N LEU A 325 -18.18 1.03 -9.89
CA LEU A 325 -18.51 -0.34 -9.52
C LEU A 325 -19.64 -0.39 -8.49
N ARG A 326 -19.54 0.40 -7.41
CA ARG A 326 -20.57 0.44 -6.34
C ARG A 326 -21.90 0.94 -6.89
N ALA A 327 -21.91 2.00 -7.69
CA ALA A 327 -23.12 2.56 -8.30
C ALA A 327 -23.84 1.51 -9.18
N LYS A 328 -23.09 0.80 -10.02
CA LYS A 328 -23.63 -0.28 -10.87
C LYS A 328 -24.18 -1.44 -10.03
N CYS A 329 -23.46 -1.87 -8.99
CA CYS A 329 -23.94 -2.91 -8.08
C CYS A 329 -25.25 -2.53 -7.36
N ARG A 330 -25.36 -1.29 -6.88
CA ARG A 330 -26.61 -0.76 -6.26
C ARG A 330 -27.77 -0.80 -7.25
N ARG A 331 -27.55 -0.35 -8.48
CA ARG A 331 -28.57 -0.38 -9.54
C ARG A 331 -29.03 -1.80 -9.84
N LEU A 332 -28.10 -2.74 -10.00
CA LEU A 332 -28.40 -4.16 -10.23
C LEU A 332 -29.13 -4.80 -9.04
N LYS A 333 -28.75 -4.47 -7.80
CA LYS A 333 -29.45 -4.94 -6.60
C LYS A 333 -30.89 -4.45 -6.54
N MET A 334 -31.14 -3.19 -6.89
CA MET A 334 -32.49 -2.61 -6.88
C MET A 334 -33.37 -3.16 -8.01
N GLN A 335 -32.82 -3.37 -9.20
CA GLN A 335 -33.58 -3.82 -10.38
C GLN A 335 -33.78 -5.34 -10.44
N HIS A 336 -32.79 -6.11 -10.01
CA HIS A 336 -32.73 -7.55 -10.24
C HIS A 336 -32.39 -8.39 -9.00
N ASP A 337 -32.30 -7.77 -7.82
CA ASP A 337 -31.97 -8.42 -6.55
C ASP A 337 -30.74 -9.35 -6.61
N ILE A 338 -29.59 -8.83 -7.06
CA ILE A 338 -28.35 -9.62 -7.10
C ILE A 338 -27.96 -10.14 -5.70
N GLN A 339 -27.48 -11.38 -5.66
CA GLN A 339 -27.14 -12.13 -4.44
C GLN A 339 -25.66 -12.55 -4.40
N LEU A 340 -24.92 -12.40 -5.49
CA LEU A 340 -23.46 -12.59 -5.55
C LEU A 340 -22.84 -11.58 -6.51
N ILE A 341 -21.70 -11.02 -6.12
CA ILE A 341 -20.90 -10.14 -6.98
C ILE A 341 -19.55 -10.81 -7.24
N ILE A 342 -19.13 -10.85 -8.49
CA ILE A 342 -17.85 -11.42 -8.94
C ILE A 342 -17.05 -10.32 -9.66
N ILE A 343 -15.76 -10.20 -9.37
CA ILE A 343 -14.87 -9.20 -9.97
C ILE A 343 -13.59 -9.90 -10.49
N ASP A 344 -13.35 -9.86 -11.80
CA ASP A 344 -12.14 -10.41 -12.47
C ASP A 344 -11.31 -9.30 -13.14
N TYR A 345 -10.15 -8.84 -12.66
CA TYR A 345 -9.46 -9.11 -11.40
C TYR A 345 -9.04 -7.78 -10.74
N LEU A 346 -8.94 -7.79 -9.40
CA LEU A 346 -8.76 -6.62 -8.54
C LEU A 346 -7.64 -5.66 -8.95
N GLN A 347 -6.55 -6.18 -9.49
CA GLN A 347 -5.37 -5.39 -9.82
C GLN A 347 -5.50 -4.67 -11.17
N LEU A 348 -6.68 -4.59 -11.77
CA LEU A 348 -6.98 -3.68 -12.88
C LEU A 348 -7.91 -2.54 -12.48
N MET A 349 -8.39 -2.52 -11.23
CA MET A 349 -9.15 -1.38 -10.72
C MET A 349 -8.21 -0.19 -10.51
N SER A 350 -8.63 0.97 -10.99
CA SER A 350 -7.97 2.24 -10.74
C SER A 350 -8.34 2.71 -9.33
N GLY A 351 -7.33 2.90 -8.48
CA GLY A 351 -7.52 3.58 -7.21
C GLY A 351 -7.68 5.07 -7.48
N SER A 352 -8.72 5.69 -6.93
CA SER A 352 -8.97 7.14 -7.03
C SER A 352 -7.80 7.89 -6.38
N SER A 353 -6.76 8.17 -7.15
CA SER A 353 -5.64 9.01 -6.73
C SER A 353 -5.14 9.77 -7.94
N GLU A 354 -5.56 11.04 -8.04
CA GLU A 354 -5.06 12.04 -8.99
C GLU A 354 -3.57 12.39 -8.80
N ASN A 355 -2.85 11.71 -7.90
CA ASN A 355 -1.41 11.86 -7.72
C ASN A 355 -0.58 10.96 -8.66
N ALA A 356 -1.01 10.79 -9.91
CA ALA A 356 -0.28 10.05 -10.95
C ALA A 356 1.08 10.68 -11.34
N ARG A 357 1.49 11.79 -10.70
CA ARG A 357 2.87 12.34 -10.78
C ARG A 357 3.80 11.90 -9.65
N GLY A 358 3.35 11.06 -8.71
CA GLY A 358 4.20 10.49 -7.66
C GLY A 358 3.75 9.07 -7.31
N GLY A 359 4.47 8.06 -7.82
CA GLY A 359 4.12 6.64 -7.71
C GLY A 359 3.63 6.21 -6.33
N GLY A 360 2.31 6.05 -6.21
CA GLY A 360 1.64 5.47 -5.06
C GLY A 360 2.03 4.01 -4.85
N ASN A 361 2.01 3.58 -3.59
CA ASN A 361 2.32 2.21 -3.20
C ASN A 361 1.16 1.29 -3.63
N ARG A 362 1.39 0.42 -4.63
CA ARG A 362 0.37 -0.50 -5.17
C ARG A 362 -0.24 -1.42 -4.09
N GLU A 363 0.52 -1.74 -3.04
CA GLU A 363 0.01 -2.48 -1.87
C GLU A 363 -1.04 -1.68 -1.07
N GLN A 364 -0.86 -0.36 -0.96
CA GLN A 364 -1.84 0.53 -0.31
C GLN A 364 -3.10 0.66 -1.17
N GLU A 365 -2.96 0.71 -2.49
CA GLU A 365 -4.10 0.72 -3.42
C GLU A 365 -4.92 -0.57 -3.32
N VAL A 366 -4.27 -1.75 -3.37
CA VAL A 366 -4.95 -3.05 -3.22
C VAL A 366 -5.60 -3.19 -1.85
N SER A 367 -4.95 -2.67 -0.79
CA SER A 367 -5.53 -2.65 0.56
C SER A 367 -6.74 -1.71 0.65
N ALA A 368 -6.71 -0.55 -0.02
CA ALA A 368 -7.83 0.38 -0.08
C ALA A 368 -9.02 -0.22 -0.86
N ILE A 369 -8.75 -0.84 -2.01
CA ILE A 369 -9.76 -1.54 -2.82
C ILE A 369 -10.39 -2.67 -2.01
N SER A 370 -9.59 -3.48 -1.31
CA SER A 370 -10.10 -4.59 -0.48
C SER A 370 -11.03 -4.10 0.63
N ARG A 371 -10.69 -2.99 1.30
CA ARG A 371 -11.55 -2.37 2.32
C ARG A 371 -12.86 -1.86 1.70
N ALA A 372 -12.77 -1.20 0.55
CA ALA A 372 -13.94 -0.66 -0.14
C ALA A 372 -14.89 -1.77 -0.60
N LEU A 373 -14.37 -2.90 -1.10
CA LEU A 373 -15.17 -4.07 -1.47
C LEU A 373 -15.81 -4.77 -0.29
N LYS A 374 -15.12 -4.86 0.86
CA LYS A 374 -15.76 -5.34 2.10
C LYS A 374 -16.87 -4.37 2.54
N GLY A 375 -16.70 -3.07 2.33
CA GLY A 375 -17.74 -2.06 2.51
C GLY A 375 -18.96 -2.33 1.63
N LEU A 376 -18.75 -2.53 0.32
CA LEU A 376 -19.80 -2.88 -0.64
C LEU A 376 -20.54 -4.17 -0.25
N ALA A 377 -19.81 -5.22 0.14
CA ALA A 377 -20.39 -6.49 0.57
C ALA A 377 -21.36 -6.30 1.75
N LYS A 378 -20.92 -5.57 2.78
CA LYS A 378 -21.74 -5.26 3.96
C LYS A 378 -22.93 -4.38 3.63
N GLU A 379 -22.72 -3.36 2.79
CA GLU A 379 -23.76 -2.41 2.39
C GLU A 379 -24.92 -3.11 1.68
N LEU A 380 -24.61 -3.97 0.70
CA LEU A 380 -25.64 -4.68 -0.07
C LEU A 380 -26.10 -5.98 0.59
N SER A 381 -25.46 -6.39 1.69
CA SER A 381 -25.64 -7.71 2.32
C SER A 381 -25.48 -8.86 1.31
N VAL A 382 -24.44 -8.79 0.48
CA VAL A 382 -24.17 -9.72 -0.62
C VAL A 382 -22.71 -10.19 -0.57
N PRO A 383 -22.41 -11.50 -0.74
CA PRO A 383 -21.05 -11.96 -0.93
C PRO A 383 -20.39 -11.33 -2.15
N VAL A 384 -19.13 -10.92 -2.00
CA VAL A 384 -18.28 -10.40 -3.08
C VAL A 384 -17.09 -11.34 -3.27
N ILE A 385 -17.00 -11.99 -4.42
CA ILE A 385 -15.84 -12.78 -4.84
C ILE A 385 -14.95 -11.89 -5.70
N ALA A 386 -13.75 -11.64 -5.21
CA ALA A 386 -12.77 -10.84 -5.91
C ALA A 386 -11.56 -11.67 -6.31
N LEU A 387 -11.28 -11.67 -7.60
CA LEU A 387 -10.19 -12.45 -8.16
C LEU A 387 -8.88 -11.67 -8.05
N SER A 388 -7.83 -12.37 -7.62
CA SER A 388 -6.48 -11.83 -7.50
C SER A 388 -5.49 -12.72 -8.25
N GLN A 389 -4.44 -12.11 -8.80
CA GLN A 389 -3.37 -12.86 -9.44
C GLN A 389 -2.18 -12.98 -8.47
N LEU A 390 -1.70 -14.21 -8.31
CA LEU A 390 -0.52 -14.48 -7.48
C LEU A 390 0.77 -14.04 -8.17
N SER A 391 1.74 -13.62 -7.35
CA SER A 391 3.08 -13.30 -7.83
C SER A 391 3.78 -14.53 -8.43
N ARG A 392 4.79 -14.31 -9.28
CA ARG A 392 5.63 -15.40 -9.83
C ARG A 392 6.50 -16.07 -8.76
N ALA A 393 6.60 -15.49 -7.56
CA ALA A 393 7.45 -16.01 -6.49
C ALA A 393 7.07 -17.43 -6.04
N VAL A 394 5.78 -17.80 -6.18
CA VAL A 394 5.27 -19.16 -5.90
C VAL A 394 5.99 -20.24 -6.73
N GLU A 395 6.40 -19.90 -7.96
CA GLU A 395 7.05 -20.82 -8.88
C GLU A 395 8.54 -21.00 -8.58
N VAL A 396 9.16 -19.97 -7.98
CA VAL A 396 10.59 -19.89 -7.66
C VAL A 396 10.91 -20.51 -6.30
N ARG A 397 9.91 -20.61 -5.41
CA ARG A 397 10.07 -21.18 -4.07
C ARG A 397 10.45 -22.67 -4.15
N GLY A 398 11.57 -23.02 -3.51
CA GLY A 398 11.97 -24.42 -3.30
C GLY A 398 10.94 -25.18 -2.45
N GLY A 399 10.73 -26.47 -2.74
CA GLY A 399 9.73 -27.30 -2.08
C GLY A 399 8.32 -27.18 -2.68
N THR A 400 7.28 -27.05 -1.82
CA THR A 400 5.89 -27.11 -2.28
C THR A 400 5.44 -25.82 -2.98
N LYS A 401 5.00 -25.93 -4.23
CA LYS A 401 4.41 -24.84 -5.03
C LYS A 401 2.97 -24.49 -4.63
N ARG A 402 2.51 -24.90 -3.44
CA ARG A 402 1.17 -24.58 -2.90
C ARG A 402 1.11 -23.11 -2.51
N PRO A 403 0.16 -22.30 -3.02
CA PRO A 403 0.04 -20.89 -2.65
C PRO A 403 -0.05 -20.66 -1.14
N GLN A 404 0.56 -19.59 -0.66
CA GLN A 404 0.54 -19.12 0.72
C GLN A 404 0.02 -17.68 0.79
N LEU A 405 -0.40 -17.22 1.96
CA LEU A 405 -0.91 -15.84 2.13
C LEU A 405 0.14 -14.76 1.79
N SER A 406 1.43 -15.05 1.94
CA SER A 406 2.51 -14.16 1.51
C SER A 406 2.54 -13.92 0.01
N ASP A 407 2.02 -14.87 -0.79
CA ASP A 407 2.06 -14.82 -2.25
C ASP A 407 1.03 -13.85 -2.86
N LEU A 408 0.10 -13.38 -2.03
CA LEU A 408 -0.85 -12.30 -2.31
C LEU A 408 -0.25 -10.90 -2.14
N ARG A 409 0.89 -10.77 -1.43
CA ARG A 409 1.60 -9.50 -1.24
C ARG A 409 2.69 -9.33 -2.31
N GLU A 410 3.03 -8.08 -2.62
CA GLU A 410 4.18 -7.81 -3.50
C GLU A 410 5.48 -8.31 -2.85
N SER A 411 6.46 -8.69 -3.68
CA SER A 411 7.78 -9.11 -3.21
C SER A 411 8.50 -7.97 -2.48
N GLY A 412 9.14 -8.26 -1.36
CA GLY A 412 9.97 -7.29 -0.65
C GLY A 412 11.27 -6.96 -1.38
N CYS A 413 11.85 -5.80 -1.09
CA CYS A 413 12.95 -5.20 -1.85
C CYS A 413 14.11 -4.75 -0.94
N LEU A 414 15.32 -4.70 -1.49
CA LEU A 414 16.53 -4.14 -0.87
C LEU A 414 16.82 -2.75 -1.46
N THR A 415 17.63 -1.93 -0.77
CA THR A 415 18.04 -0.63 -1.29
C THR A 415 19.06 -0.77 -2.43
N GLY A 416 19.06 0.18 -3.36
CA GLY A 416 19.86 0.11 -4.60
C GLY A 416 21.38 0.09 -4.40
N ASP A 417 21.86 0.57 -3.26
CA ASP A 417 23.26 0.53 -2.81
C ASP A 417 23.68 -0.83 -2.23
N THR A 418 22.75 -1.75 -2.02
CA THR A 418 23.06 -3.09 -1.48
C THR A 418 23.96 -3.86 -2.45
N LEU A 419 25.13 -4.29 -1.94
CA LEU A 419 26.11 -5.07 -2.72
C LEU A 419 25.71 -6.53 -2.82
N ILE A 420 25.73 -7.07 -4.03
CA ILE A 420 25.54 -8.49 -4.34
C ILE A 420 26.86 -9.07 -4.83
N LEU A 421 27.29 -10.18 -4.21
CA LEU A 421 28.49 -10.92 -4.60
C LEU A 421 28.16 -11.85 -5.77
N ASP A 422 28.95 -11.75 -6.85
CA ASP A 422 29.01 -12.77 -7.89
C ASP A 422 29.81 -13.98 -7.38
N ALA A 423 29.13 -15.10 -7.18
CA ALA A 423 29.70 -16.34 -6.68
C ALA A 423 30.68 -17.01 -7.66
N CYS A 424 30.67 -16.60 -8.93
CA CYS A 424 31.64 -17.09 -9.91
C CYS A 424 32.96 -16.35 -9.79
N THR A 425 32.93 -15.02 -9.81
CA THR A 425 34.13 -14.17 -9.95
C THR A 425 34.61 -13.57 -8.64
N GLY A 426 33.74 -13.42 -7.64
CA GLY A 426 34.02 -12.71 -6.40
C GLY A 426 33.80 -11.20 -6.51
N HIS A 427 33.47 -10.70 -7.70
CA HIS A 427 33.15 -9.30 -7.93
C HIS A 427 31.84 -8.91 -7.21
N ARG A 428 31.80 -7.72 -6.62
CA ARG A 428 30.61 -7.23 -5.90
C ARG A 428 29.98 -6.09 -6.67
N VAL A 429 28.66 -6.17 -6.86
CA VAL A 429 27.92 -5.21 -7.67
C VAL A 429 26.76 -4.63 -6.85
N PRO A 430 26.58 -3.31 -6.80
CA PRO A 430 25.35 -2.72 -6.27
C PRO A 430 24.12 -3.21 -7.04
N ILE A 431 23.06 -3.60 -6.35
CA ILE A 431 21.86 -4.15 -6.99
C ILE A 431 21.22 -3.19 -8.00
N ARG A 432 21.39 -1.87 -7.85
CA ARG A 432 20.94 -0.87 -8.83
C ARG A 432 21.60 -1.04 -10.20
N GLU A 433 22.86 -1.45 -10.26
CA GLU A 433 23.57 -1.65 -11.52
C GLU A 433 23.10 -2.92 -12.20
N LEU A 434 22.83 -3.96 -11.42
CA LEU A 434 22.23 -5.20 -11.91
C LEU A 434 20.82 -4.95 -12.47
N ALA A 435 20.03 -4.10 -11.81
CA ALA A 435 18.69 -3.73 -12.26
C ALA A 435 18.66 -2.95 -13.59
N ASN A 436 19.76 -2.29 -13.96
CA ASN A 436 19.88 -1.52 -15.19
C ASN A 436 20.42 -2.34 -16.38
N ARG A 437 20.83 -3.60 -16.16
CA ARG A 437 21.36 -4.46 -17.23
C ARG A 437 20.22 -5.08 -18.04
N SER A 438 20.40 -5.13 -19.36
CA SER A 438 19.48 -5.79 -20.30
C SER A 438 19.51 -7.33 -20.22
N GLY A 439 20.51 -7.90 -19.53
CA GLY A 439 20.63 -9.33 -19.24
C GLY A 439 21.57 -9.58 -18.06
N LEU A 440 21.36 -10.69 -17.36
CA LEU A 440 22.14 -11.12 -16.18
C LEU A 440 22.85 -12.46 -16.42
N ASP A 441 23.01 -12.83 -17.69
CA ASP A 441 23.60 -14.10 -18.08
C ASP A 441 25.00 -14.27 -17.48
N GLY A 442 25.21 -15.37 -16.77
CA GLY A 442 26.47 -15.70 -16.10
C GLY A 442 26.65 -15.13 -14.69
N PHE A 443 25.75 -14.26 -14.19
CA PHE A 443 25.80 -13.78 -12.80
C PHE A 443 25.16 -14.80 -11.86
N GLU A 444 25.96 -15.40 -10.97
CA GLU A 444 25.47 -16.32 -9.94
C GLU A 444 25.50 -15.64 -8.57
N ALA A 445 24.37 -15.55 -7.89
CA ALA A 445 24.32 -15.08 -6.52
C ALA A 445 24.50 -16.26 -5.54
N LEU A 446 25.01 -15.97 -4.35
CA LEU A 446 24.99 -16.91 -3.25
C LEU A 446 23.62 -16.91 -2.55
N GLY A 447 23.07 -18.10 -2.33
CA GLY A 447 21.81 -18.31 -1.61
C GLY A 447 21.89 -19.48 -0.64
N MET A 448 20.87 -19.64 0.20
CA MET A 448 20.75 -20.77 1.11
C MET A 448 19.99 -21.91 0.42
N SER A 449 20.57 -23.11 0.41
CA SER A 449 19.91 -24.35 -0.03
C SER A 449 19.06 -24.98 1.07
N ASP A 450 18.22 -25.94 0.70
CA ASP A 450 17.35 -26.68 1.63
C ASP A 450 18.13 -27.44 2.71
N ASP A 451 19.39 -27.80 2.45
CA ASP A 451 20.29 -28.46 3.40
C ASP A 451 21.01 -27.49 4.35
N LEU A 452 20.57 -26.23 4.43
CA LEU A 452 21.20 -25.15 5.21
C LEU A 452 22.67 -24.88 4.81
N LYS A 453 22.99 -25.12 3.54
CA LYS A 453 24.31 -24.84 2.95
C LYS A 453 24.23 -23.68 1.97
N MET A 454 25.28 -22.87 1.92
CA MET A 454 25.44 -21.85 0.87
C MET A 454 25.62 -22.54 -0.48
N ALA A 455 24.79 -22.16 -1.45
CA ALA A 455 24.83 -22.65 -2.82
C ALA A 455 24.75 -21.48 -3.81
N ARG A 456 25.12 -21.75 -5.06
CA ARG A 456 25.10 -20.75 -6.14
C ARG A 456 23.79 -20.86 -6.90
N TYR A 457 23.19 -19.71 -7.20
CA TYR A 457 21.94 -19.62 -7.93
C TYR A 457 22.08 -18.60 -9.06
N PRO A 458 21.73 -18.97 -10.30
CA PRO A 458 21.74 -18.01 -11.41
C PRO A 458 20.72 -16.91 -11.14
N MET A 459 21.15 -15.66 -11.22
CA MET A 459 20.27 -14.52 -11.03
C MET A 459 19.49 -14.25 -12.32
N THR A 460 18.19 -14.51 -12.30
CA THR A 460 17.35 -14.44 -13.51
C THR A 460 16.89 -13.02 -13.84
N LYS A 461 16.67 -12.17 -12.83
CA LYS A 461 16.20 -10.79 -13.02
C LYS A 461 16.54 -9.91 -11.82
N ALA A 462 16.90 -8.67 -12.10
CA ALA A 462 16.94 -7.56 -11.16
C ALA A 462 16.18 -6.39 -11.80
N PHE A 463 15.38 -5.66 -11.03
CA PHE A 463 14.55 -4.58 -11.57
C PHE A 463 14.27 -3.50 -10.52
N TYR A 464 13.98 -2.30 -11.01
CA TYR A 464 13.63 -1.16 -10.15
C TYR A 464 12.17 -1.28 -9.67
N SER A 465 11.97 -1.16 -8.35
CA SER A 465 10.65 -1.26 -7.72
C SER A 465 10.08 0.08 -7.25
N GLY A 466 10.64 1.21 -7.69
CA GLY A 466 10.24 2.54 -7.21
C GLY A 466 10.93 2.97 -5.91
N LYS A 467 10.56 4.16 -5.43
CA LYS A 467 10.96 4.65 -4.10
C LYS A 467 10.01 4.04 -3.07
N LYS A 468 10.55 3.29 -2.11
CA LYS A 468 9.79 2.65 -1.03
C LYS A 468 10.28 3.14 0.32
N GLN A 469 9.41 3.14 1.32
CA GLN A 469 9.85 3.23 2.71
C GLN A 469 10.69 1.99 3.04
N VAL A 470 11.84 2.21 3.66
CA VAL A 470 12.78 1.16 4.06
C VAL A 470 13.09 1.27 5.53
N PHE A 471 13.42 0.13 6.11
CA PHE A 471 13.84 -0.02 7.49
C PHE A 471 15.28 -0.53 7.50
N GLU A 472 16.07 -0.05 8.45
CA GLU A 472 17.43 -0.52 8.67
C GLU A 472 17.41 -1.61 9.74
N LEU A 473 17.74 -2.84 9.35
CA LEU A 473 18.00 -3.92 10.28
C LEU A 473 19.45 -3.81 10.76
N LYS A 474 19.67 -3.76 12.07
CA LYS A 474 21.00 -3.73 12.69
C LYS A 474 21.18 -4.91 13.64
N MET A 475 22.19 -5.72 13.40
CA MET A 475 22.57 -6.84 14.27
C MET A 475 23.47 -6.36 15.42
N SER A 476 23.46 -7.11 16.53
CA SER A 476 24.43 -6.90 17.63
C SER A 476 25.89 -7.08 17.19
N SER A 477 26.13 -7.84 16.11
CA SER A 477 27.45 -7.98 15.47
C SER A 477 27.92 -6.72 14.72
N GLY A 478 27.10 -5.68 14.64
CA GLY A 478 27.39 -4.44 13.92
C GLY A 478 26.90 -4.44 12.46
N ARG A 479 26.61 -5.61 11.87
CA ARG A 479 26.10 -5.73 10.50
C ARG A 479 24.75 -5.03 10.34
N CYS A 480 24.58 -4.28 9.26
CA CYS A 480 23.32 -3.64 8.91
C CYS A 480 22.91 -3.91 7.46
N ILE A 481 21.61 -3.83 7.20
CA ILE A 481 21.04 -3.93 5.85
C ILE A 481 19.72 -3.16 5.81
N LYS A 482 19.47 -2.47 4.68
CA LYS A 482 18.25 -1.69 4.47
C LYS A 482 17.30 -2.42 3.53
N ALA A 483 16.06 -2.61 3.96
CA ALA A 483 15.06 -3.35 3.20
C ALA A 483 13.64 -2.82 3.45
N SER A 484 12.70 -3.17 2.57
CA SER A 484 11.27 -2.92 2.81
C SER A 484 10.74 -3.82 3.93
N ALA A 485 9.64 -3.40 4.58
CA ALA A 485 9.01 -4.13 5.70
C ALA A 485 8.68 -5.60 5.37
N ASN A 486 8.27 -5.89 4.14
CA ASN A 486 7.93 -7.23 3.65
C ASN A 486 9.15 -8.05 3.14
N HIS A 487 10.38 -7.52 3.18
CA HIS A 487 11.55 -8.27 2.72
C HIS A 487 11.89 -9.42 3.68
N PRO A 488 12.06 -10.66 3.18
CA PRO A 488 12.24 -11.83 4.03
C PRO A 488 13.70 -12.00 4.49
N PHE A 489 13.87 -12.39 5.75
CA PHE A 489 15.12 -12.78 6.39
C PHE A 489 15.01 -14.20 6.92
N TYR A 490 16.07 -15.00 6.78
CA TYR A 490 16.05 -16.40 7.21
C TYR A 490 16.34 -16.52 8.72
N ARG A 491 15.43 -17.16 9.45
CA ARG A 491 15.61 -17.60 10.84
C ARG A 491 15.80 -19.12 10.89
N ILE A 492 16.07 -19.65 12.08
CA ILE A 492 16.14 -21.10 12.29
C ILE A 492 14.80 -21.79 11.98
N GLU A 493 13.67 -21.09 12.17
CA GLU A 493 12.33 -21.57 11.85
C GLU A 493 11.91 -21.33 10.38
N GLY A 494 12.77 -20.67 9.57
CA GLY A 494 12.50 -20.34 8.17
C GLY A 494 12.45 -18.85 7.87
N TRP A 495 11.96 -18.49 6.69
CA TRP A 495 11.90 -17.11 6.21
C TRP A 495 10.83 -16.29 6.92
N VAL A 496 11.20 -15.12 7.44
CA VAL A 496 10.31 -14.18 8.14
C VAL A 496 10.51 -12.77 7.60
N ALA A 497 9.42 -12.06 7.31
CA ALA A 497 9.49 -10.66 6.86
C ALA A 497 10.06 -9.72 7.93
N LEU A 498 10.76 -8.67 7.51
CA LEU A 498 11.39 -7.69 8.40
C LEU A 498 10.43 -7.09 9.43
N GLU A 499 9.21 -6.75 9.03
CA GLU A 499 8.16 -6.20 9.90
C GLU A 499 7.75 -7.12 11.06
N ASN A 500 8.00 -8.43 10.91
CA ASN A 500 7.68 -9.43 11.91
C ASN A 500 8.87 -9.81 12.78
N LEU A 501 10.07 -9.26 12.52
CA LEU A 501 11.23 -9.45 13.37
C LEU A 501 11.16 -8.54 14.60
N LYS A 502 11.60 -9.06 15.74
CA LYS A 502 11.70 -8.34 17.01
C LYS A 502 13.15 -8.22 17.44
N VAL A 503 13.45 -7.18 18.22
CA VAL A 503 14.78 -7.02 18.84
C VAL A 503 15.09 -8.24 19.71
N GLY A 504 16.23 -8.88 19.46
CA GLY A 504 16.64 -10.12 20.10
C GLY A 504 16.46 -11.37 19.23
N ASP A 505 15.72 -11.29 18.11
CA ASP A 505 15.61 -12.38 17.15
C ASP A 505 16.96 -12.70 16.50
N ARG A 506 17.16 -13.98 16.18
CA ARG A 506 18.36 -14.48 15.52
C ARG A 506 18.07 -14.69 14.04
N ILE A 507 18.85 -14.04 13.19
CA ILE A 507 18.82 -14.23 11.73
C ILE A 507 20.07 -14.98 11.28
N ALA A 508 19.95 -15.74 10.21
CA ALA A 508 21.04 -16.49 9.62
C ALA A 508 22.06 -15.54 8.97
N THR A 509 23.34 -15.87 9.15
CA THR A 509 24.46 -15.21 8.48
C THR A 509 25.41 -16.29 7.96
N PRO A 510 26.10 -16.06 6.82
CA PRO A 510 27.04 -17.04 6.29
C PRO A 510 28.22 -17.21 7.25
N ARG A 511 28.64 -18.45 7.45
CA ARG A 511 29.86 -18.79 8.20
C ARG A 511 31.11 -18.83 7.30
N LYS A 512 30.93 -19.23 6.05
CA LYS A 512 31.96 -19.24 5.00
C LYS A 512 31.31 -18.83 3.67
N ILE A 513 32.05 -18.10 2.84
CA ILE A 513 31.72 -17.68 1.48
C ILE A 513 32.74 -18.31 0.54
N THR A 514 32.29 -18.95 -0.53
CA THR A 514 33.19 -19.60 -1.50
C THR A 514 32.88 -19.09 -2.91
N VAL A 515 33.95 -18.76 -3.64
CA VAL A 515 33.90 -18.26 -5.02
C VAL A 515 34.52 -19.32 -5.95
N LYS A 516 33.95 -19.51 -7.14
CA LYS A 516 34.32 -20.61 -8.05
C LYS A 516 35.65 -20.38 -8.78
N ALA A 517 35.79 -19.21 -9.40
CA ALA A 517 36.80 -18.92 -10.40
C ALA A 517 37.36 -17.52 -10.14
N ALA A 518 38.09 -17.40 -9.03
CA ALA A 518 38.84 -16.20 -8.71
C ALA A 518 39.86 -15.90 -9.80
N ALA A 519 39.92 -14.65 -10.25
CA ALA A 519 40.77 -14.21 -11.35
C ALA A 519 42.19 -13.82 -10.90
N ASN A 520 42.39 -13.58 -9.61
CA ASN A 520 43.65 -13.07 -9.03
C ASN A 520 44.23 -11.88 -9.81
N PRO A 521 43.49 -10.77 -9.94
CA PRO A 521 43.94 -9.62 -10.72
C PRO A 521 45.14 -8.88 -10.12
N LEU A 522 45.52 -9.19 -8.87
CA LEU A 522 46.63 -8.59 -8.15
C LEU A 522 47.70 -9.63 -7.83
N SER A 523 48.96 -9.31 -8.15
CA SER A 523 50.11 -10.13 -7.77
C SER A 523 50.33 -10.12 -6.26
N LYS A 524 51.03 -11.13 -5.72
CA LYS A 524 51.39 -11.16 -4.29
C LYS A 524 52.17 -9.93 -3.84
N THR A 525 53.07 -9.41 -4.69
CA THR A 525 53.84 -8.19 -4.41
C THR A 525 52.94 -6.96 -4.34
N GLU A 526 51.97 -6.83 -5.25
CA GLU A 526 50.96 -5.76 -5.20
C GLU A 526 50.12 -5.86 -3.93
N LEU A 527 49.69 -7.06 -3.55
CA LEU A 527 48.91 -7.30 -2.34
C LEU A 527 49.67 -6.94 -1.07
N THR A 528 50.96 -7.33 -0.99
CA THR A 528 51.84 -6.97 0.13
C THR A 528 51.97 -5.46 0.25
N LEU A 529 52.35 -4.76 -0.83
CA LEU A 529 52.49 -3.31 -0.79
C LEU A 529 51.17 -2.60 -0.47
N LEU A 530 50.07 -3.07 -1.04
CA LEU A 530 48.73 -2.53 -0.81
C LEU A 530 48.34 -2.63 0.68
N ALA A 531 48.56 -3.79 1.30
CA ALA A 531 48.22 -4.03 2.69
C ALA A 531 48.95 -3.06 3.62
N HIS A 532 50.27 -2.91 3.46
CA HIS A 532 51.05 -1.99 4.27
C HIS A 532 50.70 -0.51 4.03
N LEU A 533 50.42 -0.11 2.79
CA LEU A 533 50.02 1.26 2.48
C LEU A 533 48.61 1.60 2.98
N ILE A 534 47.69 0.63 2.99
CA ILE A 534 46.34 0.79 3.57
C ILE A 534 46.40 0.81 5.10
N GLY A 535 47.27 0.03 5.74
CA GLY A 535 47.51 0.06 7.18
C GLY A 535 48.19 1.34 7.65
N ASP A 536 49.51 1.32 7.76
CA ASP A 536 50.30 2.44 8.32
C ASP A 536 50.83 3.43 7.27
N GLY A 537 50.44 3.27 5.99
CA GLY A 537 50.85 4.18 4.93
C GLY A 537 50.21 5.56 5.02
N CYS A 538 51.00 6.59 4.75
CA CYS A 538 50.53 7.96 4.54
C CYS A 538 50.47 8.28 3.05
N ILE A 539 49.24 8.33 2.52
CA ILE A 539 48.98 8.41 1.08
C ILE A 539 48.23 9.69 0.65
N LEU A 540 48.13 10.71 1.50
CA LEU A 540 47.29 11.90 1.24
C LEU A 540 47.77 12.72 0.02
N PRO A 541 46.88 13.40 -0.74
CA PRO A 541 47.19 14.05 -2.02
C PRO A 541 48.42 14.97 -2.03
N LYS A 542 48.64 15.69 -0.93
CA LYS A 542 49.68 16.71 -0.77
C LYS A 542 50.85 16.28 0.12
N THR A 543 50.89 15.02 0.54
CA THR A 543 51.99 14.49 1.35
C THR A 543 52.85 13.54 0.52
N PRO A 544 54.17 13.49 0.77
CA PRO A 544 55.00 12.42 0.22
C PRO A 544 54.47 11.06 0.65
N TYR A 545 54.52 10.08 -0.25
CA TYR A 545 54.26 8.69 0.11
C TYR A 545 55.30 8.23 1.10
N HIS A 546 54.86 7.80 2.27
CA HIS A 546 55.73 7.18 3.25
C HIS A 546 54.99 6.14 4.06
N TYR A 547 55.73 5.17 4.55
CA TYR A 547 55.26 4.13 5.45
C TYR A 547 56.08 4.20 6.74
N THR A 548 55.44 3.90 7.87
CA THR A 548 56.05 3.99 9.19
C THR A 548 55.83 2.69 9.93
N SER A 549 56.87 2.13 10.53
CA SER A 549 56.74 0.97 11.40
C SER A 549 57.87 0.90 12.41
N ALA A 550 57.56 0.34 13.58
CA ALA A 550 58.56 -0.05 14.58
C ALA A 550 59.16 -1.43 14.28
N ASP A 551 58.67 -2.15 13.27
CA ASP A 551 59.26 -3.40 12.81
C ASP A 551 60.11 -3.16 11.57
N TRP A 552 61.41 -3.47 11.67
CA TRP A 552 62.35 -3.37 10.58
C TRP A 552 61.98 -4.26 9.38
N ALA A 553 61.39 -5.43 9.63
CA ALA A 553 60.99 -6.34 8.56
C ALA A 553 59.91 -5.71 7.67
N ASN A 554 58.93 -5.03 8.26
CA ASN A 554 57.88 -4.32 7.52
C ASN A 554 58.46 -3.19 6.65
N ILE A 555 59.45 -2.46 7.17
CA ILE A 555 60.14 -1.38 6.45
C ILE A 555 60.86 -1.94 5.21
N GLN A 556 61.57 -3.05 5.38
CA GLN A 556 62.28 -3.70 4.29
C GLN A 556 61.30 -4.25 3.23
N ILE A 557 60.22 -4.91 3.66
CA ILE A 557 59.17 -5.44 2.79
C ILE A 557 58.58 -4.32 1.92
N VAL A 558 58.23 -3.17 2.52
CA VAL A 558 57.66 -2.03 1.78
C VAL A 558 58.67 -1.45 0.80
N LYS A 559 59.94 -1.31 1.20
CA LYS A 559 61.00 -0.84 0.31
C LYS A 559 61.17 -1.77 -0.90
N ASP A 560 61.32 -3.07 -0.65
CA ASP A 560 61.58 -4.07 -1.70
C ASP A 560 60.39 -4.18 -2.67
N CYS A 561 59.15 -4.12 -2.16
CA CYS A 561 57.97 -4.14 -3.02
C CYS A 561 57.84 -2.88 -3.88
N ALA A 562 58.18 -1.70 -3.33
CA ALA A 562 58.15 -0.44 -4.08
C ALA A 562 59.24 -0.39 -5.17
N GLU A 563 60.41 -0.95 -4.89
CA GLU A 563 61.48 -1.13 -5.89
C GLU A 563 61.03 -2.10 -7.00
N ALA A 564 60.51 -3.27 -6.63
CA ALA A 564 60.10 -4.30 -7.59
C ALA A 564 58.93 -3.86 -8.50
N LEU A 565 57.94 -3.14 -7.96
CA LEU A 565 56.75 -2.74 -8.73
C LEU A 565 56.93 -1.44 -9.51
N PHE A 566 57.69 -0.49 -8.97
CA PHE A 566 57.71 0.88 -9.47
C PHE A 566 59.12 1.44 -9.66
N ASN A 567 60.16 0.65 -9.43
CA ASN A 567 61.57 1.08 -9.47
C ASN A 567 61.84 2.27 -8.52
N ILE A 568 61.16 2.30 -7.37
CA ILE A 568 61.33 3.31 -6.33
C ILE A 568 62.40 2.84 -5.34
N ASP A 569 63.55 3.53 -5.29
CA ASP A 569 64.51 3.35 -4.19
C ASP A 569 64.01 4.11 -2.95
N GLY A 570 63.46 3.36 -1.98
CA GLY A 570 62.90 3.91 -0.76
C GLY A 570 63.97 4.50 0.18
N LYS A 571 63.83 5.78 0.52
CA LYS A 571 64.72 6.45 1.49
C LYS A 571 64.28 6.16 2.92
N ILE A 572 65.08 5.38 3.64
CA ILE A 572 64.83 5.04 5.04
C ILE A 572 65.40 6.13 5.95
N ILE A 573 64.60 6.58 6.92
CA ILE A 573 64.98 7.54 7.96
C ILE A 573 64.69 6.92 9.34
N PRO A 574 65.72 6.60 10.13
CA PRO A 574 65.53 6.11 11.49
C PRO A 574 65.00 7.23 12.40
N GLN A 575 64.13 6.86 13.34
CA GLN A 575 63.69 7.68 14.47
C GLN A 575 64.08 6.96 15.77
N GLU A 576 63.69 7.47 16.94
CA GLU A 576 64.08 6.88 18.23
C GLU A 576 63.63 5.42 18.38
N ASN A 577 62.34 5.13 18.12
CA ASN A 577 61.74 3.80 18.33
C ASN A 577 61.05 3.22 17.07
N TRP A 578 61.19 3.86 15.91
CA TRP A 578 60.59 3.41 14.65
C TRP A 578 61.37 3.93 13.44
N TRP A 579 60.97 3.49 12.25
CA TRP A 579 61.55 3.95 10.98
C TRP A 579 60.48 4.50 10.05
N HIS A 580 60.88 5.46 9.22
CA HIS A 580 60.11 5.90 8.06
C HIS A 580 60.78 5.43 6.78
N VAL A 581 60.01 4.92 5.83
CA VAL A 581 60.46 4.75 4.44
C VAL A 581 59.69 5.71 3.55
N TYR A 582 60.42 6.64 2.93
CA TYR A 582 59.86 7.58 1.95
C TYR A 582 59.95 6.96 0.56
N LEU A 583 58.80 6.83 -0.09
CA LEU A 583 58.66 6.28 -1.44
C LEU A 583 58.66 7.45 -2.43
N THR A 584 59.86 7.91 -2.77
CA THR A 584 60.05 9.04 -3.70
C THR A 584 59.84 8.60 -5.14
N SER A 585 59.28 9.49 -5.97
CA SER A 585 59.09 9.24 -7.39
C SER A 585 60.43 8.90 -8.07
N PRO A 586 60.50 7.85 -8.92
CA PRO A 586 61.73 7.47 -9.61
C PRO A 586 62.09 8.43 -10.76
N TYR A 587 61.17 9.35 -11.09
CA TYR A 587 61.33 10.40 -12.10
C TYR A 587 60.81 11.74 -11.58
N LYS A 588 61.26 12.84 -12.21
CA LYS A 588 60.80 14.20 -11.89
C LYS A 588 59.32 14.36 -12.20
N LEU A 589 58.55 14.81 -11.20
CA LEU A 589 57.14 15.13 -11.35
C LEU A 589 56.98 16.47 -12.07
N ALA A 590 56.05 16.54 -13.02
CA ALA A 590 55.72 17.74 -13.79
C ALA A 590 54.21 17.77 -14.06
N ARG A 591 53.70 18.83 -14.72
CA ARG A 591 52.27 18.93 -15.05
C ARG A 591 51.84 17.74 -15.92
N GLY A 592 50.88 16.94 -15.44
CA GLY A 592 50.41 15.72 -16.10
C GLY A 592 51.23 14.45 -15.82
N ILE A 593 52.36 14.56 -15.12
CA ILE A 593 53.19 13.42 -14.70
C ILE A 593 52.96 13.17 -13.21
N GLN A 594 52.16 12.16 -12.89
CA GLN A 594 51.86 11.73 -11.53
C GLN A 594 52.83 10.66 -11.03
N HIS A 595 52.93 10.54 -9.70
CA HIS A 595 53.66 9.47 -9.03
C HIS A 595 53.12 8.09 -9.45
N PRO A 596 53.98 7.06 -9.64
CA PRO A 596 53.53 5.73 -10.09
C PRO A 596 52.51 5.07 -9.14
N ILE A 597 52.72 5.20 -7.82
CA ILE A 597 51.74 4.74 -6.80
C ILE A 597 50.39 5.46 -6.96
N THR A 598 50.37 6.75 -7.32
CA THR A 598 49.09 7.47 -7.56
C THR A 598 48.35 6.85 -8.74
N LYS A 599 49.04 6.59 -9.87
CA LYS A 599 48.43 5.96 -11.05
C LYS A 599 47.92 4.55 -10.74
N TRP A 600 48.66 3.82 -9.89
CA TRP A 600 48.25 2.49 -9.43
C TRP A 600 46.99 2.55 -8.56
N TYR A 601 46.92 3.48 -7.60
CA TYR A 601 45.72 3.71 -6.79
C TYR A 601 44.51 4.08 -7.66
N GLU A 602 44.68 4.98 -8.63
CA GLU A 602 43.63 5.35 -9.59
C GLU A 602 43.17 4.13 -10.40
N LYS A 603 44.09 3.28 -10.87
CA LYS A 603 43.76 2.03 -11.58
C LYS A 603 42.97 1.05 -10.69
N LEU A 604 43.26 1.01 -9.39
CA LEU A 604 42.54 0.19 -8.41
C LEU A 604 41.21 0.82 -7.95
N GLY A 605 40.87 2.01 -8.42
CA GLY A 605 39.68 2.75 -7.97
C GLY A 605 39.79 3.23 -6.51
N LEU A 606 41.01 3.43 -6.01
CA LEU A 606 41.28 3.88 -4.65
C LEU A 606 41.59 5.37 -4.60
N ASP A 607 40.95 6.04 -3.66
CA ASP A 607 41.19 7.45 -3.39
C ASP A 607 42.30 7.62 -2.36
N ARG A 608 43.05 8.72 -2.49
CA ARG A 608 44.06 9.14 -1.52
C ARG A 608 43.39 9.86 -0.35
N VAL A 609 43.00 9.11 0.67
CA VAL A 609 42.13 9.60 1.76
C VAL A 609 42.73 9.41 3.16
N ARG A 610 42.08 9.99 4.17
CA ARG A 610 42.43 9.82 5.59
C ARG A 610 42.00 8.45 6.11
N SER A 611 42.45 8.09 7.31
CA SER A 611 42.23 6.77 7.92
C SER A 611 40.76 6.34 7.98
N TYR A 612 39.83 7.26 8.25
CA TYR A 612 38.40 6.97 8.39
C TYR A 612 37.66 6.73 7.06
N ASP A 613 38.26 7.08 5.92
CA ASP A 613 37.67 6.91 4.58
C ASP A 613 38.33 5.77 3.79
N LYS A 614 39.32 5.08 4.37
CA LYS A 614 40.06 4.00 3.71
C LYS A 614 39.12 2.88 3.27
N ARG A 615 39.37 2.30 2.10
CA ARG A 615 38.64 1.16 1.54
C ARG A 615 39.59 0.24 0.77
N LEU A 616 39.15 -1.00 0.57
CA LEU A 616 39.79 -2.03 -0.24
C LEU A 616 39.24 -1.97 -1.68
N PRO A 617 40.08 -2.25 -2.69
CA PRO A 617 39.67 -2.25 -4.10
C PRO A 617 38.85 -3.51 -4.43
N GLU A 618 37.93 -3.42 -5.41
CA GLU A 618 37.13 -4.59 -5.83
C GLU A 618 37.98 -5.73 -6.38
N ALA A 619 39.10 -5.41 -7.04
CA ALA A 619 40.07 -6.39 -7.54
C ALA A 619 40.55 -7.37 -6.44
N LEU A 620 40.62 -6.95 -5.18
CA LEU A 620 40.98 -7.82 -4.07
C LEU A 620 39.90 -8.88 -3.77
N PHE A 621 38.63 -8.55 -3.99
CA PHE A 621 37.51 -9.47 -3.81
C PHE A 621 37.39 -10.47 -4.95
N GLU A 622 38.12 -10.30 -6.05
CA GLU A 622 38.21 -11.28 -7.13
C GLU A 622 39.38 -12.26 -6.95
N CYS A 623 40.20 -12.08 -5.90
CA CYS A 623 41.29 -12.99 -5.56
C CYS A 623 40.79 -14.29 -4.91
N ASP A 624 41.61 -15.34 -4.98
CA ASP A 624 41.37 -16.62 -4.33
C ASP A 624 41.68 -16.57 -2.82
N GLU A 625 41.33 -17.65 -2.09
CA GLU A 625 41.54 -17.73 -0.64
C GLU A 625 43.02 -17.56 -0.26
N MET A 626 43.96 -18.00 -1.11
CA MET A 626 45.41 -17.92 -0.82
C MET A 626 45.95 -16.50 -0.96
N HIS A 627 45.52 -15.75 -1.98
CA HIS A 627 45.88 -14.35 -2.18
C HIS A 627 45.22 -13.45 -1.13
N ILE A 628 43.96 -13.72 -0.77
CA ILE A 628 43.28 -13.02 0.32
C ILE A 628 44.01 -13.27 1.64
N ALA A 629 44.37 -14.52 1.96
CA ALA A 629 45.13 -14.84 3.16
C ALA A 629 46.51 -14.15 3.17
N HIS A 630 47.19 -14.08 2.02
CA HIS A 630 48.45 -13.35 1.85
C HIS A 630 48.29 -11.85 2.12
N PHE A 631 47.25 -11.23 1.58
CA PHE A 631 46.92 -9.83 1.85
C PHE A 631 46.61 -9.59 3.34
N LEU A 632 45.74 -10.42 3.93
CA LEU A 632 45.35 -10.30 5.33
C LEU A 632 46.52 -10.50 6.28
N HIS A 633 47.47 -11.38 5.96
CA HIS A 633 48.71 -11.55 6.71
C HIS A 633 49.48 -10.24 6.84
N HIS A 634 49.71 -9.54 5.71
CA HIS A 634 50.41 -8.26 5.71
C HIS A 634 49.58 -7.13 6.33
N LEU A 635 48.25 -7.16 6.16
CA LEU A 635 47.38 -6.17 6.78
C LEU A 635 47.34 -6.34 8.31
N TRP A 636 47.41 -7.57 8.81
CA TRP A 636 47.47 -7.83 10.26
C TRP A 636 48.80 -7.41 10.87
N ALA A 637 49.88 -7.34 10.08
CA ALA A 637 51.17 -6.85 10.54
C ALA A 637 51.19 -5.33 10.80
N THR A 638 50.13 -4.61 10.42
CA THR A 638 49.96 -3.17 10.70
C THR A 638 49.08 -2.96 11.94
N ASP A 639 47.77 -2.78 11.75
CA ASP A 639 46.80 -2.45 12.80
C ASP A 639 46.18 -3.72 13.44
N GLY A 640 46.77 -4.88 13.19
CA GLY A 640 46.35 -6.16 13.75
C GLY A 640 47.01 -6.44 15.10
N ASN A 641 46.30 -7.17 15.94
CA ASN A 641 46.83 -7.66 17.21
C ASN A 641 46.45 -9.12 17.44
N ILE A 642 47.43 -9.89 17.88
CA ILE A 642 47.25 -11.24 18.41
C ILE A 642 47.86 -11.24 19.81
N SER A 643 47.03 -11.30 20.84
CA SER A 643 47.49 -11.31 22.22
C SER A 643 46.68 -12.25 23.09
N TRP A 644 47.24 -12.66 24.23
CA TRP A 644 46.50 -13.40 25.24
C TRP A 644 45.82 -12.41 26.18
N LYS A 645 44.48 -12.46 26.29
CA LYS A 645 43.71 -11.62 27.21
C LYS A 645 42.99 -12.48 28.24
N SER A 646 43.10 -12.10 29.52
CA SER A 646 42.26 -12.64 30.58
C SER A 646 40.88 -11.98 30.48
N VAL A 647 39.87 -12.76 30.09
CA VAL A 647 38.50 -12.23 29.90
C VAL A 647 37.82 -11.97 31.26
N ARG A 648 38.30 -12.64 32.33
CA ARG A 648 37.93 -12.47 33.75
C ARG A 648 39.12 -12.89 34.63
N GLU A 649 39.17 -12.47 35.90
CA GLU A 649 40.24 -12.86 36.85
C GLU A 649 40.28 -14.37 37.14
N ASP A 650 39.19 -15.09 36.90
CA ASP A 650 38.99 -16.51 37.20
C ASP A 650 39.13 -17.46 35.98
N ARG A 651 39.45 -16.93 34.79
CA ARG A 651 39.58 -17.72 33.56
C ARG A 651 41.00 -17.68 33.00
N SER A 652 41.45 -18.82 32.47
CA SER A 652 42.69 -18.90 31.71
C SER A 652 42.71 -17.86 30.57
N PRO A 653 43.85 -17.21 30.31
CA PRO A 653 44.00 -16.29 29.18
C PRO A 653 43.51 -16.94 27.88
N ALA A 654 42.69 -16.22 27.13
CA ALA A 654 42.19 -16.65 25.82
C ALA A 654 42.89 -15.85 24.72
N PRO A 655 43.10 -16.43 23.52
CA PRO A 655 43.65 -15.68 22.41
C PRO A 655 42.63 -14.61 21.96
N ALA A 656 43.08 -13.37 21.92
CA ALA A 656 42.36 -12.21 21.42
C ALA A 656 43.00 -11.77 20.11
N ILE A 657 42.30 -12.05 19.02
CA ILE A 657 42.69 -11.66 17.66
C ILE A 657 41.74 -10.55 17.22
N TYR A 658 42.28 -9.37 16.93
CA TYR A 658 41.48 -8.27 16.39
C TYR A 658 42.28 -7.43 15.41
N TYR A 659 41.56 -6.69 14.58
CA TYR A 659 42.09 -5.67 13.67
C TYR A 659 41.39 -4.36 14.00
N GLY A 660 42.17 -3.30 14.21
CA GLY A 660 41.66 -1.97 14.53
C GLY A 660 41.61 -1.09 13.29
N THR A 661 40.50 -0.38 13.06
CA THR A 661 40.46 0.68 12.05
C THR A 661 39.40 1.71 12.41
N THR A 662 39.62 2.96 12.02
CA THR A 662 38.62 4.04 12.14
C THR A 662 37.70 4.12 10.93
N SER A 663 37.95 3.36 9.85
CA SER A 663 37.07 3.28 8.68
C SER A 663 36.04 2.16 8.85
N PRO A 664 34.73 2.48 8.95
CA PRO A 664 33.67 1.47 8.98
C PRO A 664 33.66 0.61 7.72
N VAL A 665 33.89 1.23 6.55
CA VAL A 665 33.92 0.54 5.26
C VAL A 665 35.05 -0.48 5.20
N LEU A 666 36.25 -0.10 5.66
CA LEU A 666 37.39 -1.02 5.73
C LEU A 666 37.11 -2.17 6.70
N ALA A 667 36.51 -1.89 7.86
CA ALA A 667 36.14 -2.93 8.83
C ALA A 667 35.16 -3.94 8.23
N GLU A 668 34.11 -3.48 7.54
CA GLU A 668 33.14 -4.33 6.85
C GLU A 668 33.77 -5.14 5.72
N GLN A 669 34.65 -4.52 4.94
CA GLN A 669 35.38 -5.16 3.85
C GLN A 669 36.34 -6.25 4.35
N VAL A 670 37.10 -5.98 5.41
CA VAL A 670 37.96 -6.98 6.06
C VAL A 670 37.12 -8.10 6.67
N GLN A 671 36.00 -7.79 7.31
CA GLN A 671 35.07 -8.80 7.81
C GLN A 671 34.56 -9.71 6.67
N HIS A 672 34.29 -9.15 5.49
CA HIS A 672 33.89 -9.93 4.33
C HIS A 672 35.01 -10.81 3.79
N LEU A 673 36.26 -10.31 3.76
CA LEU A 673 37.42 -11.12 3.38
C LEU A 673 37.65 -12.29 4.34
N LEU A 674 37.46 -12.09 5.65
CA LEU A 674 37.58 -13.14 6.67
C LEU A 674 36.49 -14.23 6.58
N LEU A 675 35.38 -13.96 5.87
CA LEU A 675 34.36 -14.97 5.59
C LEU A 675 34.75 -15.88 4.41
N ARG A 676 35.75 -15.49 3.61
CA ARG A 676 36.27 -16.28 2.51
C ARG A 676 37.48 -17.08 2.98
#